data_AF-A0A959YCS9-F1
#
_entry.id   AF-A0A959YCS9-F1
#
_cell.length_a   1.000
_cell.length_b   1.000
_cell.length_c   1.000
_cell.angle_alpha   90.00
_cell.angle_beta   90.00
_cell.angle_gamma   90.00
#
_symmetry.space_group_name_H-M   'P 1'
#
loop_
_entity.id
_entity.type
_entity.pdbx_description
1 polymer ?
#
loop_
_entity_poly.entity_id
_entity_poly.type
_entity_poly.pdbx_seq_one_letter_code
_entity_poly.pdbx_strand_id
1 'polypeptide(L)'
;KKAEEDRKARELQEKYDTAIHAADAAFQAERYDEAKGKYNEALGLKKDEKYPKDQLAAIDKRLEELAKKAEEERRQKELDAKYQALVDEGNEFFRKEEFDRARSKFEDASGLKPAERYPKDRIAEIDAALAEIARKAEEERKRAELEARFAELITNADRSYADEQWAAALNDYKDALQLKPAERHPQERIAEIEAKLDAQAREQAERERREREEHEREAHYKELISKADKAMGAKQYDQAKAAYSDASSLKPEEQYPKDKLAEISSILGEMARQAEADRLAAQQAADEKARLDELERKRRAEQEAIEQQYRELIAAADLALGQNDYDQARDKYTEALSVKPQEQYPKDKLAEIEDLLANMEKRRSEAERLAEEQRRAEAERRRKAEADAEAARLAAEAERRRLDAGKALQARYDDAIAKADLAYADKNYTDARSLYAQALDLKPDETYPASRIEQIDKLLAAEERKRREAAELAVRRTEEETPPPSRDKGNSIDTRKEQEAEQFMREAKLREEAEKYERIKKLKNDVSEEERSNADEAQERRDSGIRIKHRHERDRESLYQGSEEQRLANAEAVAAYKDALEKAEAERRRLEQEQRENAYQAKVQQEDGLARQVADRSKAHQDAVDDAVSRAGAIQRQQADLVGAGRQRNENAREEAIAQAERQQAMKQRGDAIAKGNQEKVALDKQLTYTRSSQLAERSTDQRLAERERIQSTPLNQPKDFADYNRSKLAQEYPQGVTEESYTEGNKVIIRRVVVNGNKADEYSKVIAKWGTYYFKNGQSITEMIWNTETEGR
;
A
#
# COMPACT_ATOMS: atom_id res chain seq x y z
N LYS A 1 -67.46 -160.81 19.96
CA LYS A 1 -67.49 -159.63 19.06
C LYS A 1 -67.47 -158.32 19.84
N LYS A 2 -68.53 -157.92 20.56
CA LYS A 2 -68.55 -156.65 21.32
C LYS A 2 -67.39 -156.44 22.33
N ALA A 3 -67.05 -157.45 23.13
CA ALA A 3 -65.92 -157.36 24.08
C ALA A 3 -64.52 -157.28 23.42
N GLU A 4 -64.37 -157.78 22.19
CA GLU A 4 -63.11 -157.71 21.44
C GLU A 4 -62.96 -156.35 20.74
N GLU A 5 -64.07 -155.80 20.24
CA GLU A 5 -64.16 -154.44 19.71
C GLU A 5 -63.89 -153.40 20.81
N ASP A 6 -64.47 -153.59 22.00
CA ASP A 6 -64.21 -152.73 23.17
C ASP A 6 -62.75 -152.81 23.63
N ARG A 7 -62.12 -154.01 23.58
CA ARG A 7 -60.70 -154.16 23.91
C ARG A 7 -59.81 -153.46 22.89
N LYS A 8 -60.07 -153.63 21.58
CA LYS A 8 -59.33 -152.93 20.51
C LYS A 8 -59.52 -151.42 20.57
N ALA A 9 -60.71 -150.94 20.94
CA ALA A 9 -60.98 -149.52 21.14
C ALA A 9 -60.23 -148.96 22.36
N ARG A 10 -60.15 -149.71 23.46
CA ARG A 10 -59.36 -149.34 24.65
C ARG A 10 -57.86 -149.36 24.39
N GLU A 11 -57.34 -150.40 23.73
CA GLU A 11 -55.93 -150.48 23.32
C GLU A 11 -55.56 -149.35 22.35
N LEU A 12 -56.47 -148.96 21.44
CA LEU A 12 -56.28 -147.83 20.54
C LEU A 12 -56.31 -146.49 21.30
N GLN A 13 -57.21 -146.35 22.28
CA GLN A 13 -57.30 -145.17 23.14
C GLN A 13 -56.05 -145.01 24.01
N GLU A 14 -55.56 -146.09 24.63
CA GLU A 14 -54.37 -146.08 25.47
C GLU A 14 -53.11 -145.73 24.68
N LYS A 15 -52.97 -146.25 23.45
CA LYS A 15 -51.90 -145.87 22.52
C LYS A 15 -52.00 -144.42 22.09
N TYR A 16 -53.21 -143.93 21.83
CA TYR A 16 -53.46 -142.52 21.52
C TYR A 16 -53.08 -141.61 22.70
N ASP A 17 -53.53 -141.92 23.92
CA ASP A 17 -53.24 -141.15 25.13
C ASP A 17 -51.74 -141.15 25.45
N THR A 18 -51.06 -142.29 25.24
CA THR A 18 -49.59 -142.38 25.37
C THR A 18 -48.88 -141.51 24.34
N ALA A 19 -49.31 -141.53 23.08
CA ALA A 19 -48.76 -140.70 22.03
C ALA A 19 -49.00 -139.20 22.30
N ILE A 20 -50.17 -138.85 22.84
CA ILE A 20 -50.52 -137.48 23.23
C ILE A 20 -49.68 -137.01 24.41
N HIS A 21 -49.57 -137.79 25.47
CA HIS A 21 -48.74 -137.43 26.62
C HIS A 21 -47.27 -137.23 26.21
N ALA A 22 -46.74 -138.10 25.33
CA ALA A 22 -45.40 -137.93 24.79
C ALA A 22 -45.28 -136.67 23.90
N ALA A 23 -46.30 -136.36 23.09
CA ALA A 23 -46.33 -135.17 22.24
C ALA A 23 -46.42 -133.86 23.06
N ASP A 24 -47.27 -133.82 24.07
CA ASP A 24 -47.43 -132.71 25.01
C ASP A 24 -46.12 -132.46 25.78
N ALA A 25 -45.47 -133.53 26.26
CA ALA A 25 -44.19 -133.45 26.94
C ALA A 25 -43.08 -132.90 26.03
N ALA A 26 -43.00 -133.37 24.77
CA ALA A 26 -42.06 -132.84 23.79
C ALA A 26 -42.37 -131.38 23.43
N PHE A 27 -43.65 -131.01 23.37
CA PHE A 27 -44.07 -129.63 23.07
C PHE A 27 -43.71 -128.65 24.20
N GLN A 28 -43.95 -129.04 25.46
CA GLN A 28 -43.53 -128.23 26.61
C GLN A 28 -42.01 -128.13 26.76
N ALA A 29 -41.28 -129.15 26.32
CA ALA A 29 -39.82 -129.13 26.26
C ALA A 29 -39.26 -128.32 25.07
N GLU A 30 -40.11 -127.63 24.30
CA GLU A 30 -39.76 -126.86 23.09
C GLU A 30 -39.09 -127.70 21.98
N ARG A 31 -39.24 -129.03 22.03
CA ARG A 31 -38.74 -129.95 21.00
C ARG A 31 -39.79 -130.11 19.92
N TYR A 32 -40.01 -129.02 19.18
CA TYR A 32 -41.12 -128.89 18.24
C TYR A 32 -41.16 -129.98 17.16
N ASP A 33 -40.01 -130.40 16.62
CA ASP A 33 -39.94 -131.47 15.62
C ASP A 33 -40.35 -132.83 16.19
N GLU A 34 -39.90 -133.13 17.41
CA GLU A 34 -40.26 -134.34 18.15
C GLU A 34 -41.75 -134.34 18.51
N ALA A 35 -42.27 -133.21 18.98
CA ALA A 35 -43.69 -133.00 19.28
C ALA A 35 -44.58 -133.17 18.04
N LYS A 36 -44.19 -132.58 16.90
CA LYS A 36 -44.90 -132.77 15.62
C LYS A 36 -44.95 -134.22 15.20
N GLY A 37 -43.83 -134.95 15.32
CA GLY A 37 -43.79 -136.38 15.03
C GLY A 37 -44.80 -137.16 15.87
N LYS A 38 -44.88 -136.87 17.16
CA LYS A 38 -45.76 -137.55 18.13
C LYS A 38 -47.24 -137.16 17.99
N TYR A 39 -47.57 -135.91 17.70
CA TYR A 39 -48.96 -135.53 17.38
C TYR A 39 -49.44 -136.12 16.05
N ASN A 40 -48.57 -136.22 15.04
CA ASN A 40 -48.90 -136.92 13.80
C ASN A 40 -49.07 -138.43 14.01
N GLU A 41 -48.26 -139.06 14.88
CA GLU A 41 -48.44 -140.45 15.32
C GLU A 41 -49.82 -140.64 15.98
N ALA A 42 -50.23 -139.73 16.87
CA ALA A 42 -51.56 -139.74 17.49
C ALA A 42 -52.69 -139.57 16.46
N LEU A 43 -52.53 -138.71 15.44
CA LEU A 43 -53.48 -138.59 14.33
C LEU A 43 -53.51 -139.81 13.42
N GLY A 44 -52.39 -140.53 13.30
CA GLY A 44 -52.34 -141.83 12.62
C GLY A 44 -53.21 -142.89 13.30
N LEU A 45 -53.31 -142.84 14.63
CA LEU A 45 -54.17 -143.70 15.44
C LEU A 45 -55.65 -143.24 15.41
N LYS A 46 -55.89 -141.92 15.48
CA LYS A 46 -57.22 -141.32 15.43
C LYS A 46 -57.23 -140.02 14.61
N LYS A 47 -57.68 -140.13 13.35
CA LYS A 47 -57.57 -139.07 12.33
C LYS A 47 -58.46 -137.85 12.56
N ASP A 48 -59.58 -138.03 13.26
CA ASP A 48 -60.62 -137.00 13.39
C ASP A 48 -60.52 -136.19 14.69
N GLU A 49 -59.53 -136.50 15.54
CA GLU A 49 -59.37 -135.81 16.82
C GLU A 49 -58.90 -134.37 16.62
N LYS A 50 -59.54 -133.45 17.34
CA LYS A 50 -59.30 -132.00 17.23
C LYS A 50 -58.04 -131.57 17.98
N TYR A 51 -57.79 -132.14 19.15
CA TYR A 51 -56.69 -131.73 20.03
C TYR A 51 -55.29 -131.80 19.36
N PRO A 52 -54.89 -132.92 18.72
CA PRO A 52 -53.57 -132.99 18.07
C PRO A 52 -53.46 -132.03 16.87
N LYS A 53 -54.56 -131.80 16.14
CA LYS A 53 -54.60 -130.85 15.00
C LYS A 53 -54.37 -129.41 15.49
N ASP A 54 -55.04 -129.02 16.57
CA ASP A 54 -54.89 -127.68 17.17
C ASP A 54 -53.47 -127.49 17.74
N GLN A 55 -52.87 -128.52 18.36
CA GLN A 55 -51.50 -128.46 18.87
C GLN A 55 -50.45 -128.38 17.75
N LEU A 56 -50.62 -129.12 16.65
CA LEU A 56 -49.76 -128.98 15.47
C LEU A 56 -49.79 -127.55 14.91
N ALA A 57 -50.97 -126.94 14.81
CA ALA A 57 -51.11 -125.54 14.39
C ALA A 57 -50.46 -124.55 15.39
N ALA A 58 -50.55 -124.83 16.69
CA ALA A 58 -49.86 -124.04 17.72
C ALA A 58 -48.33 -124.14 17.62
N ILE A 59 -47.82 -125.34 17.32
CA ILE A 59 -46.39 -125.58 17.06
C ILE A 59 -45.93 -124.81 15.81
N ASP A 60 -46.68 -124.90 14.71
CA ASP A 60 -46.35 -124.19 13.47
C ASP A 60 -46.25 -122.67 13.70
N LYS A 61 -47.22 -122.10 14.42
CA LYS A 61 -47.19 -120.69 14.80
C LYS A 61 -45.97 -120.33 15.65
N ARG A 62 -45.57 -121.20 16.60
CA ARG A 62 -44.37 -120.97 17.43
C ARG A 62 -43.06 -121.04 16.64
N LEU A 63 -42.96 -121.98 15.69
CA LEU A 63 -41.80 -122.06 14.81
C LEU A 63 -41.71 -120.85 13.88
N GLU A 64 -42.83 -120.33 13.36
CA GLU A 64 -42.85 -119.08 12.60
C GLU A 64 -42.43 -117.88 13.44
N GLU A 65 -42.89 -117.77 14.69
CA GLU A 65 -42.49 -116.71 15.62
C GLU A 65 -41.00 -116.78 15.95
N LEU A 66 -40.46 -117.98 16.20
CA LEU A 66 -39.02 -118.19 16.44
C LEU A 66 -38.18 -117.90 15.19
N ALA A 67 -38.64 -118.31 14.01
CA ALA A 67 -37.98 -118.01 12.75
C ALA A 67 -37.95 -116.49 12.48
N LYS A 68 -39.06 -115.78 12.71
CA LYS A 68 -39.12 -114.32 12.60
C LYS A 68 -38.19 -113.64 13.60
N LYS A 69 -38.18 -114.08 14.86
CA LYS A 69 -37.28 -113.54 15.88
C LYS A 69 -35.81 -113.80 15.54
N ALA A 70 -35.46 -114.99 15.06
CA ALA A 70 -34.10 -115.32 14.64
C ALA A 70 -33.67 -114.50 13.40
N GLU A 71 -34.58 -114.26 12.46
CA GLU A 71 -34.36 -113.40 11.30
C GLU A 71 -34.18 -111.93 11.71
N GLU A 72 -35.00 -111.42 12.64
CA GLU A 72 -34.87 -110.08 13.23
C GLU A 72 -33.53 -109.92 13.97
N GLU A 73 -33.14 -110.90 14.79
CA GLU A 73 -31.83 -110.91 15.47
C GLU A 73 -30.67 -110.96 14.48
N ARG A 74 -30.78 -111.74 13.40
CA ARG A 74 -29.76 -111.79 12.33
C ARG A 74 -29.67 -110.45 11.62
N ARG A 75 -30.81 -109.87 11.24
CA ARG A 75 -30.89 -108.55 10.58
C ARG A 75 -30.34 -107.44 11.48
N GLN A 76 -30.60 -107.51 12.78
CA GLN A 76 -30.05 -106.57 13.76
C GLN A 76 -28.53 -106.72 13.88
N LYS A 77 -28.00 -107.96 13.98
CA LYS A 77 -26.55 -108.21 14.00
C LYS A 77 -25.86 -107.75 12.72
N GLU A 78 -26.46 -107.98 11.56
CA GLU A 78 -25.94 -107.49 10.27
C GLU A 78 -25.96 -105.95 10.20
N LEU A 79 -27.00 -105.30 10.73
CA LEU A 79 -27.08 -103.84 10.81
C LEU A 79 -26.02 -103.27 11.76
N ASP A 80 -25.83 -103.89 12.92
CA ASP A 80 -24.83 -103.51 13.92
C ASP A 80 -23.41 -103.65 13.36
N ALA A 81 -23.12 -104.74 12.65
CA ALA A 81 -21.84 -104.97 12.00
C ALA A 81 -21.55 -103.93 10.91
N LYS A 82 -22.53 -103.62 10.06
CA LYS A 82 -22.39 -102.58 9.01
C LYS A 82 -22.20 -101.19 9.61
N TYR A 83 -22.96 -100.86 10.65
CA TYR A 83 -22.81 -99.61 11.38
C TYR A 83 -21.39 -99.47 11.97
N GLN A 84 -20.90 -100.51 12.65
CA GLN A 84 -19.58 -100.48 13.27
C GLN A 84 -18.47 -100.33 12.22
N ALA A 85 -18.56 -101.04 11.09
CA ALA A 85 -17.59 -100.91 10.00
C ALA A 85 -17.52 -99.47 9.46
N LEU A 86 -18.67 -98.82 9.23
CA LEU A 86 -18.71 -97.43 8.76
C LEU A 86 -18.17 -96.44 9.81
N VAL A 87 -18.45 -96.68 11.10
CA VAL A 87 -17.89 -95.88 12.19
C VAL A 87 -16.37 -96.02 12.27
N ASP A 88 -15.84 -97.25 12.11
CA ASP A 88 -14.40 -97.51 12.14
C ASP A 88 -13.70 -96.87 10.93
N GLU A 89 -14.26 -97.01 9.73
CA GLU A 89 -13.78 -96.33 8.52
C GLU A 89 -13.83 -94.80 8.66
N GLY A 90 -14.94 -94.25 9.16
CA GLY A 90 -15.09 -92.82 9.41
C GLY A 90 -14.06 -92.28 10.40
N ASN A 91 -13.80 -93.03 11.48
CA ASN A 91 -12.77 -92.70 12.45
C ASN A 91 -11.35 -92.78 11.87
N GLU A 92 -11.09 -93.73 10.99
CA GLU A 92 -9.81 -93.86 10.30
C GLU A 92 -9.56 -92.65 9.39
N PHE A 93 -10.53 -92.29 8.55
CA PHE A 93 -10.44 -91.09 7.69
C PHE A 93 -10.31 -89.82 8.52
N PHE A 94 -11.02 -89.72 9.64
CA PHE A 94 -10.92 -88.58 10.55
C PHE A 94 -9.50 -88.42 11.11
N ARG A 95 -8.86 -89.52 11.56
CA ARG A 95 -7.46 -89.49 12.05
C ARG A 95 -6.45 -89.13 10.99
N LYS A 96 -6.75 -89.40 9.71
CA LYS A 96 -5.93 -89.01 8.56
C LYS A 96 -6.20 -87.57 8.10
N GLU A 97 -7.10 -86.85 8.77
CA GLU A 97 -7.56 -85.51 8.38
C GLU A 97 -8.24 -85.48 6.99
N GLU A 98 -8.70 -86.64 6.50
CA GLU A 98 -9.48 -86.78 5.27
C GLU A 98 -10.96 -86.47 5.56
N PHE A 99 -11.22 -85.23 5.98
CA PHE A 99 -12.50 -84.79 6.54
C PHE A 99 -13.72 -85.06 5.64
N ASP A 100 -13.62 -84.84 4.33
CA ASP A 100 -14.74 -85.11 3.40
C ASP A 100 -15.11 -86.61 3.35
N ARG A 101 -14.11 -87.48 3.37
CA ARG A 101 -14.32 -88.94 3.37
C ARG A 101 -14.83 -89.42 4.73
N ALA A 102 -14.29 -88.87 5.82
CA ALA A 102 -14.78 -89.15 7.17
C ALA A 102 -16.26 -88.75 7.32
N ARG A 103 -16.63 -87.57 6.83
CA ARG A 103 -17.99 -87.03 6.85
C ARG A 103 -18.96 -87.96 6.12
N SER A 104 -18.61 -88.37 4.89
CA SER A 104 -19.41 -89.32 4.11
C SER A 104 -19.64 -90.65 4.86
N LYS A 105 -18.61 -91.21 5.51
CA LYS A 105 -18.74 -92.47 6.27
C LYS A 105 -19.60 -92.32 7.53
N PHE A 106 -19.49 -91.20 8.24
CA PHE A 106 -20.36 -90.94 9.38
C PHE A 106 -21.81 -90.61 8.97
N GLU A 107 -22.03 -89.99 7.82
CA GLU A 107 -23.37 -89.80 7.25
C GLU A 107 -24.01 -91.14 6.90
N ASP A 108 -23.28 -92.04 6.25
CA ASP A 108 -23.74 -93.40 5.97
C ASP A 108 -24.07 -94.16 7.28
N ALA A 109 -23.21 -94.05 8.30
CA ALA A 109 -23.43 -94.65 9.62
C ALA A 109 -24.67 -94.06 10.32
N SER A 110 -24.87 -92.74 10.23
CA SER A 110 -26.05 -92.06 10.77
C SER A 110 -27.32 -92.46 10.03
N GLY A 111 -27.25 -92.72 8.72
CA GLY A 111 -28.34 -93.26 7.92
C GLY A 111 -28.75 -94.67 8.31
N LEU A 112 -27.79 -95.54 8.67
CA LEU A 112 -28.07 -96.90 9.16
C LEU A 112 -28.69 -96.92 10.56
N LYS A 113 -28.24 -96.05 11.46
CA LYS A 113 -28.77 -95.92 12.82
C LYS A 113 -29.01 -94.46 13.22
N PRO A 114 -30.15 -93.86 12.82
CA PRO A 114 -30.43 -92.44 13.06
C PRO A 114 -30.57 -92.05 14.54
N ALA A 115 -30.83 -93.01 15.42
CA ALA A 115 -30.93 -92.77 16.86
C ALA A 115 -29.56 -92.60 17.54
N GLU A 116 -28.48 -93.07 16.91
CA GLU A 116 -27.14 -92.98 17.47
C GLU A 116 -26.60 -91.56 17.41
N ARG A 117 -26.00 -91.14 18.51
CA ARG A 117 -25.47 -89.79 18.65
C ARG A 117 -24.05 -89.65 18.10
N TYR A 118 -23.26 -90.72 18.22
CA TYR A 118 -21.83 -90.69 17.89
C TYR A 118 -21.51 -90.21 16.47
N PRO A 119 -22.13 -90.72 15.39
CA PRO A 119 -21.83 -90.24 14.05
C PRO A 119 -22.23 -88.77 13.84
N LYS A 120 -23.31 -88.31 14.48
CA LYS A 120 -23.77 -86.92 14.39
C LYS A 120 -22.81 -85.96 15.08
N ASP A 121 -22.33 -86.32 16.27
CA ASP A 121 -21.34 -85.51 16.99
C ASP A 121 -20.03 -85.43 16.18
N ARG A 122 -19.60 -86.52 15.53
CA ARG A 122 -18.43 -86.52 14.64
C ARG A 122 -18.61 -85.68 13.38
N ILE A 123 -19.77 -85.73 12.73
CA ILE A 123 -20.08 -84.85 11.58
C ILE A 123 -19.98 -83.38 12.00
N ALA A 124 -20.53 -83.01 13.16
CA ALA A 124 -20.46 -81.63 13.65
C ALA A 124 -19.02 -81.17 13.93
N GLU A 125 -18.17 -82.05 14.48
CA GLU A 125 -16.74 -81.78 14.69
C GLU A 125 -15.99 -81.61 13.36
N ILE A 126 -16.31 -82.44 12.36
CA ILE A 126 -15.74 -82.33 11.01
C ILE A 126 -16.17 -81.03 10.35
N ASP A 127 -17.45 -80.67 10.41
CA ASP A 127 -17.97 -79.43 9.82
C ASP A 127 -17.28 -78.20 10.46
N ALA A 128 -17.02 -78.23 11.77
CA ALA A 128 -16.28 -77.18 12.47
C ALA A 128 -14.80 -77.11 12.01
N ALA A 129 -14.14 -78.25 11.82
CA ALA A 129 -12.75 -78.30 11.33
C ALA A 129 -12.64 -77.77 9.89
N LEU A 130 -13.57 -78.15 9.01
CA LEU A 130 -13.64 -77.66 7.63
C LEU A 130 -13.90 -76.16 7.56
N ALA A 131 -14.77 -75.62 8.42
CA ALA A 131 -15.03 -74.18 8.50
C ALA A 131 -13.78 -73.39 8.93
N GLU A 132 -13.00 -73.91 9.88
CA GLU A 132 -11.76 -73.27 10.32
C GLU A 132 -10.67 -73.32 9.24
N ILE A 133 -10.55 -74.43 8.51
CA ILE A 133 -9.65 -74.55 7.35
C ILE A 133 -10.03 -73.53 6.28
N ALA A 134 -11.32 -73.44 5.94
CA ALA A 134 -11.82 -72.46 4.98
C ALA A 134 -11.53 -71.02 5.41
N ARG A 135 -11.73 -70.70 6.70
CA ARG A 135 -11.43 -69.37 7.27
C ARG A 135 -9.93 -69.03 7.14
N LYS A 136 -9.04 -69.96 7.51
CA LYS A 136 -7.58 -69.76 7.38
C LYS A 136 -7.15 -69.59 5.92
N ALA A 137 -7.70 -70.40 5.01
CA ALA A 137 -7.43 -70.27 3.59
C ALA A 137 -7.91 -68.92 3.02
N GLU A 138 -9.05 -68.41 3.49
CA GLU A 138 -9.55 -67.08 3.10
C GLU A 138 -8.67 -65.95 3.67
N GLU A 139 -8.24 -66.04 4.93
CA GLU A 139 -7.32 -65.09 5.56
C GLU A 139 -5.97 -65.06 4.83
N GLU A 140 -5.41 -66.23 4.48
CA GLU A 140 -4.18 -66.34 3.69
C GLU A 140 -4.35 -65.75 2.30
N ARG A 141 -5.48 -66.03 1.62
CA ARG A 141 -5.78 -65.44 0.31
C ARG A 141 -5.87 -63.92 0.39
N LYS A 142 -6.56 -63.35 1.39
CA LYS A 142 -6.65 -61.90 1.59
C LYS A 142 -5.28 -61.29 1.86
N ARG A 143 -4.44 -61.97 2.64
CA ARG A 143 -3.07 -61.55 2.92
C ARG A 143 -2.22 -61.58 1.64
N ALA A 144 -2.32 -62.63 0.83
CA ALA A 144 -1.62 -62.75 -0.44
C ALA A 144 -2.08 -61.68 -1.45
N GLU A 145 -3.38 -61.38 -1.51
CA GLU A 145 -3.91 -60.32 -2.37
C GLU A 145 -3.45 -58.93 -1.92
N LEU A 146 -3.43 -58.66 -0.61
CA LEU A 146 -2.88 -57.42 -0.05
C LEU A 146 -1.39 -57.27 -0.39
N GLU A 147 -0.61 -58.35 -0.26
CA GLU A 147 0.81 -58.37 -0.60
C GLU A 147 1.04 -58.11 -2.09
N ALA A 148 0.26 -58.76 -2.96
CA ALA A 148 0.35 -58.58 -4.40
C ALA A 148 0.04 -57.14 -4.82
N ARG A 149 -1.05 -56.55 -4.28
CA ARG A 149 -1.40 -55.15 -4.53
C ARG A 149 -0.34 -54.18 -4.02
N PHE A 150 0.20 -54.42 -2.83
CA PHE A 150 1.30 -53.62 -2.30
C PHE A 150 2.53 -53.70 -3.22
N ALA A 151 2.96 -54.90 -3.61
CA ALA A 151 4.11 -55.09 -4.49
C ALA A 151 3.93 -54.44 -5.87
N GLU A 152 2.71 -54.49 -6.43
CA GLU A 152 2.37 -53.81 -7.68
C GLU A 152 2.49 -52.28 -7.56
N LEU A 153 1.92 -51.70 -6.49
CA LEU A 153 2.04 -50.26 -6.23
C LEU A 153 3.50 -49.84 -6.04
N ILE A 154 4.31 -50.62 -5.30
CA ILE A 154 5.75 -50.33 -5.17
C ILE A 154 6.45 -50.38 -6.52
N THR A 155 6.17 -51.40 -7.34
CA THR A 155 6.80 -51.53 -8.66
C THR A 155 6.44 -50.36 -9.59
N ASN A 156 5.18 -49.91 -9.57
CA ASN A 156 4.73 -48.77 -10.37
C ASN A 156 5.27 -47.45 -9.82
N ALA A 157 5.32 -47.29 -8.50
CA ALA A 157 5.89 -46.13 -7.83
C ALA A 157 7.40 -46.01 -8.13
N ASP A 158 8.16 -47.11 -8.03
CA ASP A 158 9.59 -47.16 -8.32
C ASP A 158 9.88 -46.83 -9.79
N ARG A 159 9.07 -47.35 -10.71
CA ARG A 159 9.16 -47.01 -12.14
C ARG A 159 8.90 -45.52 -12.36
N SER A 160 7.81 -45.00 -11.80
CA SER A 160 7.45 -43.58 -11.91
C SER A 160 8.52 -42.68 -11.27
N TYR A 161 9.15 -43.11 -10.18
CA TYR A 161 10.26 -42.41 -9.54
C TYR A 161 11.49 -42.39 -10.45
N ALA A 162 11.83 -43.52 -11.07
CA ALA A 162 12.95 -43.61 -12.01
C ALA A 162 12.72 -42.79 -13.29
N ASP A 163 11.47 -42.69 -13.74
CA ASP A 163 11.06 -41.86 -14.88
C ASP A 163 10.87 -40.36 -14.51
N GLU A 164 11.24 -39.96 -13.29
CA GLU A 164 11.09 -38.60 -12.73
C GLU A 164 9.64 -38.06 -12.71
N GLN A 165 8.66 -38.97 -12.77
CA GLN A 165 7.24 -38.66 -12.64
C GLN A 165 6.85 -38.54 -11.17
N TRP A 166 7.39 -37.51 -10.50
CA TRP A 166 7.28 -37.30 -9.06
C TRP A 166 5.85 -37.39 -8.51
N ALA A 167 4.88 -36.78 -9.18
CA ALA A 167 3.48 -36.80 -8.74
C ALA A 167 2.84 -38.20 -8.83
N ALA A 168 3.14 -38.96 -9.89
CA ALA A 168 2.63 -40.32 -10.05
C ALA A 168 3.26 -41.26 -9.01
N ALA A 169 4.59 -41.18 -8.87
CA ALA A 169 5.33 -41.94 -7.86
C ALA A 169 4.82 -41.65 -6.43
N LEU A 170 4.58 -40.37 -6.11
CA LEU A 170 4.08 -39.95 -4.81
C LEU A 170 2.72 -40.56 -4.48
N ASN A 171 1.80 -40.61 -5.45
CA ASN A 171 0.49 -41.21 -5.28
C ASN A 171 0.60 -42.73 -5.06
N ASP A 172 1.35 -43.42 -5.92
CA ASP A 172 1.49 -44.88 -5.80
C ASP A 172 2.18 -45.29 -4.48
N TYR A 173 3.21 -44.55 -4.01
CA TYR A 173 3.80 -44.81 -2.69
C TYR A 173 2.84 -44.49 -1.54
N LYS A 174 2.02 -43.42 -1.65
CA LYS A 174 1.00 -43.09 -0.63
C LYS A 174 -0.06 -44.17 -0.55
N ASP A 175 -0.52 -44.67 -1.69
CA ASP A 175 -1.47 -45.77 -1.76
C ASP A 175 -0.86 -47.06 -1.20
N ALA A 176 0.42 -47.33 -1.47
CA ALA A 176 1.15 -48.45 -0.87
C ALA A 176 1.21 -48.33 0.67
N LEU A 177 1.45 -47.14 1.22
CA LEU A 177 1.41 -46.91 2.67
C LEU A 177 0.01 -47.00 3.27
N GLN A 178 -1.07 -46.74 2.52
CA GLN A 178 -2.42 -47.00 3.03
C GLN A 178 -2.66 -48.50 3.23
N LEU A 179 -2.09 -49.34 2.36
CA LEU A 179 -2.16 -50.80 2.51
C LEU A 179 -1.25 -51.31 3.63
N LYS A 180 -0.03 -50.75 3.75
CA LYS A 180 0.95 -51.12 4.78
C LYS A 180 1.69 -49.89 5.35
N PRO A 181 1.13 -49.24 6.39
CA PRO A 181 1.68 -47.97 6.90
C PRO A 181 3.06 -48.05 7.55
N ALA A 182 3.51 -49.25 7.93
CA ALA A 182 4.76 -49.47 8.65
C ALA A 182 5.98 -49.69 7.73
N GLU A 183 5.78 -49.73 6.41
CA GLU A 183 6.84 -49.99 5.45
C GLU A 183 7.74 -48.75 5.27
N ARG A 184 9.06 -48.93 5.44
CA ARG A 184 10.01 -47.82 5.40
C ARG A 184 10.31 -47.31 3.99
N HIS A 185 10.41 -48.22 3.03
CA HIS A 185 10.81 -47.87 1.67
C HIS A 185 9.90 -46.79 1.04
N PRO A 186 8.55 -46.92 1.09
CA PRO A 186 7.68 -45.87 0.55
C PRO A 186 7.74 -44.57 1.36
N GLN A 187 7.92 -44.65 2.69
CA GLN A 187 8.05 -43.47 3.55
C GLN A 187 9.29 -42.64 3.15
N GLU A 188 10.43 -43.31 2.97
CA GLU A 188 11.68 -42.67 2.56
C GLU A 188 11.54 -42.05 1.16
N ARG A 189 10.94 -42.78 0.21
CA ARG A 189 10.73 -42.28 -1.15
C ARG A 189 9.77 -41.10 -1.23
N ILE A 190 8.68 -41.11 -0.46
CA ILE A 190 7.76 -39.96 -0.35
C ILE A 190 8.52 -38.72 0.13
N ALA A 191 9.32 -38.84 1.19
CA ALA A 191 10.09 -37.72 1.72
C ALA A 191 11.11 -37.18 0.70
N GLU A 192 11.78 -38.06 -0.04
CA GLU A 192 12.68 -37.66 -1.13
C GLU A 192 11.95 -36.94 -2.27
N ILE A 193 10.80 -37.45 -2.70
CA ILE A 193 9.97 -36.84 -3.74
C ILE A 193 9.49 -35.46 -3.29
N GLU A 194 8.97 -35.34 -2.07
CA GLU A 194 8.50 -34.07 -1.53
C GLU A 194 9.63 -33.04 -1.47
N ALA A 195 10.84 -33.43 -1.08
CA ALA A 195 12.01 -32.55 -1.11
C ALA A 195 12.40 -32.10 -2.54
N LYS A 196 12.28 -32.99 -3.54
CA LYS A 196 12.53 -32.66 -4.96
C LYS A 196 11.49 -31.69 -5.51
N LEU A 197 10.21 -31.92 -5.23
CA LEU A 197 9.12 -31.03 -5.64
C LEU A 197 9.25 -29.65 -5.01
N ASP A 198 9.60 -29.58 -3.72
CA ASP A 198 9.88 -28.32 -3.03
C ASP A 198 11.09 -27.59 -3.65
N ALA A 199 12.14 -28.31 -4.01
CA ALA A 199 13.30 -27.73 -4.69
C ALA A 199 12.93 -27.17 -6.07
N GLN A 200 12.16 -27.90 -6.87
CA GLN A 200 11.66 -27.44 -8.17
C GLN A 200 10.76 -26.20 -8.03
N ALA A 201 9.87 -26.19 -7.05
CA ALA A 201 9.00 -25.05 -6.78
C ALA A 201 9.82 -23.80 -6.39
N ARG A 202 10.87 -23.97 -5.57
CA ARG A 202 11.78 -22.87 -5.19
C ARG A 202 12.58 -22.37 -6.38
N GLU A 203 13.12 -23.26 -7.22
CA GLU A 203 13.86 -22.88 -8.42
C GLU A 203 12.96 -22.11 -9.41
N GLN A 204 11.72 -22.57 -9.61
CA GLN A 204 10.75 -21.87 -10.45
C GLN A 204 10.40 -20.49 -9.88
N ALA A 205 10.13 -20.40 -8.58
CA ALA A 205 9.86 -19.12 -7.93
C ALA A 205 11.05 -18.15 -8.01
N GLU A 206 12.28 -18.66 -7.92
CA GLU A 206 13.49 -17.84 -8.09
C GLU A 206 13.66 -17.39 -9.54
N ARG A 207 13.39 -18.24 -10.52
CA ARG A 207 13.33 -17.85 -11.95
C ARG A 207 12.33 -16.74 -12.19
N GLU A 208 11.09 -16.91 -11.74
CA GLU A 208 10.04 -15.89 -11.89
C GLU A 208 10.42 -14.58 -11.19
N ARG A 209 11.05 -14.66 -10.02
CA ARG A 209 11.58 -13.48 -9.32
C ARG A 209 12.65 -12.77 -10.15
N ARG A 210 13.63 -13.50 -10.70
CA ARG A 210 14.69 -12.92 -11.55
C ARG A 210 14.11 -12.26 -12.79
N GLU A 211 13.15 -12.90 -13.45
CA GLU A 211 12.45 -12.32 -14.62
C GLU A 211 11.70 -11.04 -14.26
N ARG A 212 11.06 -10.98 -13.09
CA ARG A 212 10.41 -9.76 -12.58
C ARG A 212 11.42 -8.65 -12.28
N GLU A 213 12.52 -8.98 -11.59
CA GLU A 213 13.60 -8.03 -11.29
C GLU A 213 14.22 -7.47 -12.59
N GLU A 214 14.43 -8.31 -13.61
CA GLU A 214 14.89 -7.87 -14.93
C GLU A 214 13.86 -6.98 -15.64
N HIS A 215 12.57 -7.33 -15.58
CA HIS A 215 11.49 -6.52 -16.16
C HIS A 215 11.35 -5.15 -15.47
N GLU A 216 11.43 -5.11 -14.13
CA GLU A 216 11.41 -3.88 -13.34
C GLU A 216 12.63 -3.01 -13.64
N ARG A 217 13.82 -3.61 -13.72
CA ARG A 217 15.07 -2.92 -14.11
C ARG A 217 14.98 -2.35 -15.52
N GLU A 218 14.39 -3.09 -16.46
CA GLU A 218 14.13 -2.61 -17.83
C GLU A 218 13.11 -1.47 -17.87
N ALA A 219 12.02 -1.56 -17.10
CA ALA A 219 11.02 -0.51 -17.00
C ALA A 219 11.61 0.77 -16.40
N HIS A 220 12.39 0.65 -15.31
CA HIS A 220 13.04 1.78 -14.66
C HIS A 220 14.11 2.41 -15.57
N TYR A 221 14.86 1.61 -16.33
CA TYR A 221 15.78 2.10 -17.35
C TYR A 221 15.04 2.94 -18.41
N LYS A 222 13.93 2.42 -18.96
CA LYS A 222 13.12 3.14 -19.95
C LYS A 222 12.55 4.46 -19.41
N GLU A 223 12.10 4.48 -18.17
CA GLU A 223 11.61 5.69 -17.52
C GLU A 223 12.71 6.75 -17.37
N LEU A 224 13.89 6.35 -16.89
CA LEU A 224 15.05 7.24 -16.74
C LEU A 224 15.48 7.80 -18.10
N ILE A 225 15.53 6.97 -19.15
CA ILE A 225 15.80 7.42 -20.52
C ILE A 225 14.77 8.44 -20.98
N SER A 226 13.48 8.16 -20.83
CA SER A 226 12.42 9.09 -21.25
C SER A 226 12.51 10.44 -20.52
N LYS A 227 12.78 10.42 -19.21
CA LYS A 227 12.98 11.62 -18.40
C LYS A 227 14.22 12.39 -18.85
N ALA A 228 15.33 11.69 -19.12
CA ALA A 228 16.57 12.27 -19.58
C ALA A 228 16.43 12.91 -20.97
N ASP A 229 15.80 12.21 -21.92
CA ASP A 229 15.48 12.71 -23.27
C ASP A 229 14.62 13.98 -23.21
N LYS A 230 13.59 13.98 -22.35
CA LYS A 230 12.71 15.15 -22.16
C LYS A 230 13.47 16.35 -21.59
N ALA A 231 14.29 16.13 -20.55
CA ALA A 231 15.14 17.19 -19.97
C ALA A 231 16.15 17.72 -21.00
N MET A 232 16.69 16.82 -21.84
CA MET A 232 17.63 17.17 -22.90
C MET A 232 16.97 18.04 -23.98
N GLY A 233 15.77 17.67 -24.43
CA GLY A 233 14.96 18.49 -25.36
C GLY A 233 14.57 19.85 -24.78
N ALA A 234 14.37 19.93 -23.46
CA ALA A 234 14.12 21.17 -22.73
C ALA A 234 15.40 22.00 -22.45
N LYS A 235 16.57 21.55 -22.89
CA LYS A 235 17.90 22.16 -22.62
C LYS A 235 18.25 22.25 -21.12
N GLN A 236 17.65 21.40 -20.30
CA GLN A 236 17.95 21.27 -18.88
C GLN A 236 19.12 20.30 -18.70
N TYR A 237 20.30 20.70 -19.17
CA TYR A 237 21.46 19.82 -19.32
C TYR A 237 21.91 19.15 -18.01
N ASP A 238 21.79 19.83 -16.87
CA ASP A 238 22.13 19.23 -15.56
C ASP A 238 21.15 18.13 -15.14
N GLN A 239 19.85 18.32 -15.40
CA GLN A 239 18.81 17.32 -15.09
C GLN A 239 18.89 16.13 -16.06
N ALA A 240 19.16 16.40 -17.33
CA ALA A 240 19.42 15.37 -18.33
C ALA A 240 20.66 14.54 -17.97
N LYS A 241 21.75 15.20 -17.54
CA LYS A 241 22.99 14.54 -17.10
C LYS A 241 22.74 13.61 -15.90
N ALA A 242 21.99 14.06 -14.90
CA ALA A 242 21.63 13.23 -13.76
C ALA A 242 20.85 11.97 -14.20
N ALA A 243 19.77 12.15 -14.98
CA ALA A 243 18.93 11.03 -15.40
C ALA A 243 19.64 10.03 -16.34
N TYR A 244 20.51 10.49 -17.26
CA TYR A 244 21.34 9.60 -18.06
C TYR A 244 22.44 8.89 -17.25
N SER A 245 22.99 9.55 -16.23
CA SER A 245 23.97 8.93 -15.31
C SER A 245 23.31 7.83 -14.49
N ASP A 246 22.08 8.05 -14.02
CA ASP A 246 21.30 7.05 -13.29
C ASP A 246 20.95 5.87 -14.21
N ALA A 247 20.51 6.14 -15.45
CA ALA A 247 20.25 5.11 -16.45
C ALA A 247 21.52 4.29 -16.79
N SER A 248 22.67 4.96 -16.94
CA SER A 248 23.96 4.31 -17.19
C SER A 248 24.46 3.51 -16.00
N SER A 249 24.05 3.84 -14.77
CA SER A 249 24.40 3.07 -13.57
C SER A 249 23.52 1.84 -13.42
N LEU A 250 22.25 1.94 -13.84
CA LEU A 250 21.29 0.85 -13.83
C LEU A 250 21.58 -0.20 -14.92
N LYS A 251 21.99 0.24 -16.11
CA LYS A 251 22.46 -0.60 -17.23
C LYS A 251 23.79 -0.10 -17.80
N PRO A 252 24.93 -0.42 -17.14
CA PRO A 252 26.26 0.00 -17.59
C PRO A 252 26.67 -0.52 -18.96
N GLU A 253 26.04 -1.57 -19.46
CA GLU A 253 26.24 -2.14 -20.78
C GLU A 253 25.64 -1.29 -21.91
N GLU A 254 24.63 -0.48 -21.62
CA GLU A 254 23.92 0.30 -22.63
C GLU A 254 24.74 1.52 -23.08
N GLN A 255 24.83 1.70 -24.39
CA GLN A 255 25.65 2.75 -24.99
C GLN A 255 24.91 4.09 -25.08
N TYR A 256 23.59 4.06 -25.25
CA TYR A 256 22.77 5.26 -25.45
C TYR A 256 22.91 6.33 -24.34
N PRO A 257 22.81 6.00 -23.02
CA PRO A 257 23.02 6.99 -21.98
C PRO A 257 24.44 7.57 -21.97
N LYS A 258 25.45 6.74 -22.29
CA LYS A 258 26.86 7.17 -22.30
C LYS A 258 27.13 8.18 -23.41
N ASP A 259 26.61 7.92 -24.60
CA ASP A 259 26.73 8.84 -25.73
C ASP A 259 26.06 10.19 -25.42
N LYS A 260 24.89 10.15 -24.76
CA LYS A 260 24.18 11.37 -24.35
C LYS A 260 24.90 12.15 -23.25
N LEU A 261 25.55 11.47 -22.31
CA LEU A 261 26.40 12.13 -21.30
C LEU A 261 27.61 12.82 -21.93
N ALA A 262 28.22 12.21 -22.96
CA ALA A 262 29.31 12.82 -23.71
C ALA A 262 28.83 14.07 -24.48
N GLU A 263 27.68 13.98 -25.15
CA GLU A 263 27.04 15.10 -25.84
C GLU A 263 26.77 16.27 -24.88
N ILE A 264 26.15 16.00 -23.73
CA ILE A 264 25.89 17.02 -22.68
C ILE A 264 27.19 17.65 -22.19
N SER A 265 28.23 16.84 -21.98
CA SER A 265 29.53 17.34 -21.51
C SER A 265 30.18 18.29 -22.53
N SER A 266 30.03 18.02 -23.83
CA SER A 266 30.50 18.92 -24.89
C SER A 266 29.73 20.24 -24.87
N ILE A 267 28.40 20.18 -24.81
CA ILE A 267 27.53 21.38 -24.79
C ILE A 267 27.83 22.26 -23.58
N LEU A 268 27.92 21.68 -22.38
CA LEU A 268 28.24 22.43 -21.17
C LEU A 268 29.65 23.05 -21.25
N GLY A 269 30.61 22.34 -21.85
CA GLY A 269 31.96 22.85 -22.09
C GLY A 269 31.98 24.04 -23.05
N GLU A 270 31.20 23.99 -24.14
CA GLU A 270 31.04 25.12 -25.07
C GLU A 270 30.36 26.32 -24.42
N MET A 271 29.29 26.09 -23.64
CA MET A 271 28.60 27.14 -22.90
C MET A 271 29.52 27.83 -21.88
N ALA A 272 30.36 27.07 -21.17
CA ALA A 272 31.33 27.61 -20.23
C ALA A 272 32.39 28.46 -20.93
N ARG A 273 32.93 27.99 -22.07
CA ARG A 273 33.90 28.76 -22.88
C ARG A 273 33.30 30.06 -23.41
N GLN A 274 32.04 30.04 -23.85
CA GLN A 274 31.35 31.24 -24.31
C GLN A 274 31.14 32.24 -23.16
N ALA A 275 30.69 31.77 -22.00
CA ALA A 275 30.53 32.63 -20.82
C ALA A 275 31.85 33.24 -20.34
N GLU A 276 32.95 32.49 -20.42
CA GLU A 276 34.29 33.00 -20.13
C GLU A 276 34.76 34.04 -21.16
N ALA A 277 34.51 33.81 -22.46
CA ALA A 277 34.79 34.77 -23.51
C ALA A 277 33.99 36.08 -23.34
N ASP A 278 32.69 35.98 -23.02
CA ASP A 278 31.83 37.14 -22.77
C ASP A 278 32.30 37.93 -21.53
N ARG A 279 32.70 37.22 -20.47
CA ARG A 279 33.28 37.85 -19.27
C ARG A 279 34.58 38.58 -19.58
N LEU A 280 35.46 37.98 -20.38
CA LEU A 280 36.72 38.59 -20.78
C LEU A 280 36.47 39.84 -21.65
N ALA A 281 35.52 39.78 -22.58
CA ALA A 281 35.12 40.91 -23.39
C ALA A 281 34.54 42.06 -22.54
N ALA A 282 33.71 41.74 -21.53
CA ALA A 282 33.18 42.73 -20.59
C ALA A 282 34.28 43.37 -19.73
N GLN A 283 35.26 42.58 -19.28
CA GLN A 283 36.42 43.08 -18.55
C GLN A 283 37.26 44.02 -19.42
N GLN A 284 37.56 43.62 -20.66
CA GLN A 284 38.30 44.45 -21.61
C GLN A 284 37.57 45.77 -21.92
N ALA A 285 36.24 45.74 -22.06
CA ALA A 285 35.44 46.95 -22.26
C ALA A 285 35.44 47.88 -21.03
N ALA A 286 35.44 47.32 -19.81
CA ALA A 286 35.55 48.09 -18.58
C ALA A 286 36.94 48.73 -18.42
N ASP A 287 38.01 48.00 -18.74
CA ASP A 287 39.38 48.49 -18.68
C ASP A 287 39.63 49.60 -19.72
N GLU A 288 39.11 49.44 -20.94
CA GLU A 288 39.19 50.47 -21.99
C GLU A 288 38.40 51.73 -21.60
N LYS A 289 37.21 51.57 -21.00
CA LYS A 289 36.43 52.69 -20.47
C LYS A 289 37.19 53.44 -19.37
N ALA A 290 37.81 52.72 -18.43
CA ALA A 290 38.60 53.33 -17.36
C ALA A 290 39.80 54.10 -17.92
N ARG A 291 40.46 53.57 -18.95
CA ARG A 291 41.55 54.24 -19.65
C ARG A 291 41.11 55.54 -20.34
N LEU A 292 39.95 55.52 -20.99
CA LEU A 292 39.37 56.72 -21.62
C LEU A 292 38.96 57.78 -20.60
N ASP A 293 38.33 57.37 -19.48
CA ASP A 293 37.97 58.27 -18.37
C ASP A 293 39.22 58.92 -17.74
N GLU A 294 40.33 58.18 -17.59
CA GLU A 294 41.59 58.72 -17.10
C GLU A 294 42.21 59.73 -18.09
N LEU A 295 42.15 59.44 -19.39
CA LEU A 295 42.62 60.34 -20.44
C LEU A 295 41.81 61.64 -20.47
N GLU A 296 40.48 61.57 -20.33
CA GLU A 296 39.62 62.75 -20.20
C GLU A 296 39.94 63.57 -18.96
N ARG A 297 40.17 62.92 -17.80
CA ARG A 297 40.59 63.62 -16.58
C ARG A 297 41.90 64.38 -16.77
N LYS A 298 42.89 63.78 -17.44
CA LYS A 298 44.17 64.45 -17.74
C LYS A 298 43.97 65.66 -18.67
N ARG A 299 43.15 65.53 -19.71
CA ARG A 299 42.82 66.66 -20.60
C ARG A 299 42.09 67.80 -19.89
N ARG A 300 41.16 67.47 -18.98
CA ARG A 300 40.46 68.47 -18.17
C ARG A 300 41.42 69.16 -17.20
N ALA A 301 42.30 68.42 -16.53
CA ALA A 301 43.30 68.99 -15.64
C ALA A 301 44.29 69.90 -16.39
N GLU A 302 44.68 69.55 -17.62
CA GLU A 302 45.54 70.37 -18.47
C GLU A 302 44.83 71.66 -18.92
N GLN A 303 43.55 71.58 -19.30
CA GLN A 303 42.73 72.76 -19.58
C GLN A 303 42.52 73.65 -18.35
N GLU A 304 42.27 73.05 -17.18
CA GLU A 304 42.17 73.77 -15.91
C GLU A 304 43.48 74.43 -15.51
N ALA A 305 44.63 73.80 -15.78
CA ALA A 305 45.95 74.38 -15.54
C ALA A 305 46.22 75.56 -16.49
N ILE A 306 45.85 75.46 -17.77
CA ILE A 306 45.91 76.57 -18.73
C ILE A 306 44.98 77.70 -18.29
N GLU A 307 43.76 77.38 -17.84
CA GLU A 307 42.80 78.35 -17.33
C GLU A 307 43.31 79.02 -16.04
N GLN A 308 43.94 78.26 -15.17
CA GLN A 308 44.54 78.77 -13.94
C GLN A 308 45.73 79.66 -14.24
N GLN A 309 46.63 79.25 -15.13
CA GLN A 309 47.75 80.07 -15.58
C GLN A 309 47.26 81.36 -16.25
N TYR A 310 46.23 81.29 -17.08
CA TYR A 310 45.57 82.46 -17.65
C TYR A 310 44.97 83.34 -16.55
N ARG A 311 44.22 82.78 -15.58
CA ARG A 311 43.65 83.53 -14.45
C ARG A 311 44.71 84.17 -13.54
N GLU A 312 45.83 83.50 -13.31
CA GLU A 312 46.94 84.01 -12.50
C GLU A 312 47.67 85.14 -13.24
N LEU A 313 47.89 85.00 -14.55
CA LEU A 313 48.44 86.07 -15.38
C LEU A 313 47.49 87.26 -15.44
N ILE A 314 46.18 87.02 -15.56
CA ILE A 314 45.15 88.05 -15.54
C ILE A 314 45.08 88.72 -14.17
N ALA A 315 45.08 87.96 -13.08
CA ALA A 315 45.08 88.51 -11.72
C ALA A 315 46.36 89.29 -11.42
N ALA A 316 47.52 88.83 -11.90
CA ALA A 316 48.79 89.56 -11.78
C ALA A 316 48.80 90.81 -12.66
N ALA A 317 48.21 90.76 -13.86
CA ALA A 317 48.06 91.90 -14.75
C ALA A 317 47.07 92.93 -14.19
N ASP A 318 45.92 92.50 -13.67
CA ASP A 318 44.92 93.30 -12.97
C ASP A 318 45.48 93.89 -11.67
N LEU A 319 46.30 93.13 -10.94
CA LEU A 319 46.99 93.61 -9.73
C LEU A 319 48.03 94.67 -10.07
N ALA A 320 48.87 94.45 -11.08
CA ALA A 320 49.83 95.44 -11.57
C ALA A 320 49.11 96.69 -12.10
N LEU A 321 48.00 96.50 -12.83
CA LEU A 321 47.14 97.58 -13.33
C LEU A 321 46.54 98.38 -12.17
N GLY A 322 46.04 97.70 -11.14
CA GLY A 322 45.50 98.29 -9.91
C GLY A 322 46.56 98.93 -9.01
N GLN A 323 47.82 98.53 -9.13
CA GLN A 323 48.98 99.17 -8.52
C GLN A 323 49.49 100.37 -9.33
N ASN A 324 48.86 100.66 -10.47
CA ASN A 324 49.25 101.68 -11.44
C ASN A 324 50.65 101.44 -12.05
N ASP A 325 51.13 100.20 -12.00
CA ASP A 325 52.33 99.75 -12.70
C ASP A 325 51.93 99.33 -14.12
N TYR A 326 51.71 100.34 -14.96
CA TYR A 326 51.17 100.18 -16.31
C TYR A 326 52.05 99.33 -17.23
N ASP A 327 53.37 99.35 -17.04
CA ASP A 327 54.30 98.55 -17.83
C ASP A 327 54.25 97.07 -17.41
N GLN A 328 54.24 96.78 -16.11
CA GLN A 328 54.10 95.41 -15.62
C GLN A 328 52.72 94.83 -15.95
N ALA A 329 51.66 95.64 -15.92
CA ALA A 329 50.32 95.26 -16.33
C ALA A 329 50.26 94.89 -17.82
N ARG A 330 50.86 95.71 -18.69
CA ARG A 330 50.91 95.46 -20.14
C ARG A 330 51.62 94.16 -20.48
N ASP A 331 52.76 93.88 -19.84
CA ASP A 331 53.54 92.67 -20.11
C ASP A 331 52.77 91.42 -19.65
N LYS A 332 52.11 91.48 -18.49
CA LYS A 332 51.30 90.36 -17.97
C LYS A 332 50.03 90.10 -18.78
N TYR A 333 49.37 91.12 -19.32
CA TYR A 333 48.27 90.94 -20.28
C TYR A 333 48.74 90.37 -21.63
N THR A 334 49.94 90.72 -22.09
CA THR A 334 50.54 90.17 -23.31
C THR A 334 50.94 88.70 -23.12
N GLU A 335 51.47 88.33 -21.96
CA GLU A 335 51.71 86.95 -21.56
C GLU A 335 50.40 86.15 -21.45
N ALA A 336 49.34 86.75 -20.90
CA ALA A 336 48.02 86.11 -20.83
C ALA A 336 47.44 85.79 -22.22
N LEU A 337 47.66 86.68 -23.22
CA LEU A 337 47.30 86.42 -24.61
C LEU A 337 48.20 85.39 -25.29
N SER A 338 49.42 85.15 -24.80
CA SER A 338 50.25 84.05 -25.29
C SER A 338 49.73 82.69 -24.83
N VAL A 339 49.05 82.64 -23.67
CA VAL A 339 48.38 81.44 -23.13
C VAL A 339 46.99 81.23 -23.74
N LYS A 340 46.23 82.30 -23.98
CA LYS A 340 44.94 82.27 -24.69
C LYS A 340 44.78 83.44 -25.69
N PRO A 341 45.25 83.29 -26.94
CA PRO A 341 45.31 84.37 -27.93
C PRO A 341 43.96 84.95 -28.39
N GLN A 342 42.86 84.23 -28.13
CA GLN A 342 41.53 84.58 -28.61
C GLN A 342 40.74 85.43 -27.61
N GLU A 343 41.18 85.52 -26.35
CA GLU A 343 40.43 86.20 -25.30
C GLU A 343 40.39 87.71 -25.54
N GLN A 344 39.20 88.27 -25.35
CA GLN A 344 38.93 89.69 -25.63
C GLN A 344 39.32 90.58 -24.44
N TYR A 345 39.17 90.08 -23.21
CA TYR A 345 39.44 90.83 -21.98
C TYR A 345 40.89 91.36 -21.88
N PRO A 346 41.97 90.59 -22.14
CA PRO A 346 43.32 91.14 -22.11
C PRO A 346 43.58 92.12 -23.26
N LYS A 347 42.94 91.92 -24.43
CA LYS A 347 43.04 92.83 -25.58
C LYS A 347 42.41 94.18 -25.25
N ASP A 348 41.24 94.14 -24.64
CA ASP A 348 40.51 95.33 -24.17
C ASP A 348 41.28 96.03 -23.03
N LYS A 349 41.89 95.27 -22.11
CA LYS A 349 42.70 95.82 -21.01
C LYS A 349 44.02 96.42 -21.45
N LEU A 350 44.66 95.90 -22.49
CA LEU A 350 45.82 96.52 -23.12
C LEU A 350 45.45 97.87 -23.75
N ALA A 351 44.32 97.94 -24.46
CA ALA A 351 43.76 99.20 -24.96
C ALA A 351 43.33 100.15 -23.83
N GLU A 352 42.81 99.61 -22.72
CA GLU A 352 42.42 100.37 -21.53
C GLU A 352 43.63 100.88 -20.72
N ILE A 353 44.76 100.17 -20.69
CA ILE A 353 46.03 100.66 -20.11
C ILE A 353 46.58 101.82 -20.93
N GLU A 354 46.47 101.73 -22.25
CA GLU A 354 46.78 102.84 -23.16
C GLU A 354 45.87 104.06 -22.88
N ASP A 355 44.59 103.84 -22.56
CA ASP A 355 43.62 104.88 -22.14
C ASP A 355 43.75 105.32 -20.66
N LEU A 356 44.24 104.47 -19.74
CA LEU A 356 44.39 104.73 -18.29
C LEU A 356 45.71 105.44 -17.97
N LEU A 357 46.76 105.24 -18.77
CA LEU A 357 47.88 106.19 -18.82
C LEU A 357 47.40 107.60 -19.21
N ALA A 358 46.28 107.70 -19.94
CA ALA A 358 45.62 108.96 -20.27
C ALA A 358 44.54 109.42 -19.26
N ASN A 359 44.08 108.59 -18.32
CA ASN A 359 42.95 108.91 -17.42
C ASN A 359 43.15 108.52 -15.94
N MET A 360 44.38 108.18 -15.55
CA MET A 360 44.98 108.34 -14.22
C MET A 360 44.92 109.78 -13.69
N GLU A 361 44.49 110.71 -14.51
CA GLU A 361 44.17 112.05 -14.06
C GLU A 361 42.81 112.12 -13.36
N LYS A 362 41.88 111.17 -13.55
CA LYS A 362 40.54 111.30 -12.96
C LYS A 362 39.86 109.97 -12.60
N ARG A 363 39.80 109.75 -11.29
CA ARG A 363 38.51 109.44 -10.61
C ARG A 363 37.92 108.06 -10.79
N ARG A 364 38.76 107.05 -11.01
CA ARG A 364 38.30 105.66 -11.03
C ARG A 364 38.89 104.91 -9.85
N SER A 365 38.20 104.93 -8.72
CA SER A 365 38.38 103.82 -7.76
C SER A 365 37.21 103.62 -6.82
N GLU A 366 36.28 104.58 -6.70
CA GLU A 366 35.39 104.56 -5.54
C GLU A 366 34.00 103.94 -5.78
N ALA A 367 33.56 103.75 -7.03
CA ALA A 367 32.16 103.43 -7.30
C ALA A 367 31.82 101.92 -7.42
N GLU A 368 32.74 101.05 -7.84
CA GLU A 368 32.35 99.68 -8.24
C GLU A 368 32.54 98.60 -7.16
N ARG A 369 33.28 98.89 -6.09
CA ARG A 369 33.53 97.92 -5.01
C ARG A 369 32.28 97.53 -4.21
N LEU A 370 31.18 98.30 -4.28
CA LEU A 370 29.98 98.06 -3.48
C LEU A 370 28.92 97.15 -4.14
N ALA A 371 29.03 96.86 -5.44
CA ALA A 371 27.95 96.18 -6.18
C ALA A 371 28.10 94.65 -6.26
N GLU A 372 29.31 94.11 -6.11
CA GLU A 372 29.62 92.69 -6.38
C GLU A 372 29.34 91.76 -5.19
N GLU A 373 29.31 92.29 -3.95
CA GLU A 373 29.14 91.49 -2.73
C GLU A 373 27.70 90.95 -2.56
N GLN A 374 26.68 91.64 -3.10
CA GLN A 374 25.28 91.25 -2.96
C GLN A 374 24.85 90.08 -3.86
N ARG A 375 25.53 89.82 -4.99
CA ARG A 375 25.13 88.77 -5.95
C ARG A 375 25.55 87.35 -5.54
N ARG A 376 26.53 87.20 -4.65
CA ARG A 376 27.06 85.88 -4.25
C ARG A 376 26.20 85.16 -3.20
N ALA A 377 25.43 85.88 -2.38
CA ALA A 377 24.63 85.29 -1.30
C ALA A 377 23.30 84.63 -1.76
N GLU A 378 22.81 84.97 -2.96
CA GLU A 378 21.49 84.54 -3.45
C GLU A 378 21.54 83.21 -4.25
N ALA A 379 22.68 82.92 -4.90
CA ALA A 379 22.87 81.71 -5.71
C ALA A 379 22.99 80.41 -4.88
N GLU A 380 23.48 80.50 -3.65
CA GLU A 380 23.75 79.33 -2.79
C GLU A 380 22.48 78.78 -2.12
N ARG A 381 21.47 79.62 -1.86
CA ARG A 381 20.18 79.19 -1.28
C ARG A 381 19.32 78.37 -2.24
N ARG A 382 19.44 78.60 -3.56
CA ARG A 382 18.62 77.94 -4.59
C ARG A 382 19.06 76.49 -4.85
N ARG A 383 20.38 76.23 -4.85
CA ARG A 383 20.95 74.88 -5.06
C ARG A 383 20.62 73.89 -3.95
N LYS A 384 20.49 74.36 -2.70
CA LYS A 384 20.16 73.50 -1.57
C LYS A 384 18.69 73.07 -1.54
N ALA A 385 17.78 73.91 -2.05
CA ALA A 385 16.35 73.61 -2.11
C ALA A 385 15.96 72.64 -3.24
N GLU A 386 16.69 72.60 -4.35
CA GLU A 386 16.41 71.69 -5.48
C GLU A 386 16.88 70.26 -5.21
N ALA A 387 17.98 70.07 -4.49
CA ALA A 387 18.50 68.74 -4.13
C ALA A 387 17.60 67.98 -3.13
N ASP A 388 17.00 68.69 -2.16
CA ASP A 388 16.09 68.09 -1.17
C ASP A 388 14.73 67.69 -1.79
N ALA A 389 14.29 68.40 -2.85
CA ALA A 389 13.03 68.12 -3.56
C ALA A 389 13.13 66.88 -4.49
N GLU A 390 14.29 66.61 -5.07
CA GLU A 390 14.52 65.45 -5.95
C GLU A 390 14.68 64.14 -5.15
N ALA A 391 15.32 64.19 -3.99
CA ALA A 391 15.43 63.06 -3.06
C ALA A 391 14.06 62.62 -2.50
N ALA A 392 13.16 63.56 -2.22
CA ALA A 392 11.78 63.27 -1.79
C ALA A 392 10.92 62.62 -2.89
N ARG A 393 11.18 62.97 -4.16
CA ARG A 393 10.43 62.45 -5.32
C ARG A 393 10.83 61.00 -5.67
N LEU A 394 12.11 60.67 -5.57
CA LEU A 394 12.63 59.30 -5.78
C LEU A 394 12.20 58.33 -4.66
N ALA A 395 12.11 58.80 -3.41
CA ALA A 395 11.60 58.00 -2.30
C ALA A 395 10.10 57.67 -2.45
N ALA A 396 9.29 58.63 -2.90
CA ALA A 396 7.85 58.42 -3.14
C ALA A 396 7.54 57.46 -4.31
N GLU A 397 8.41 57.42 -5.34
CA GLU A 397 8.25 56.54 -6.51
C GLU A 397 8.65 55.08 -6.21
N ALA A 398 9.65 54.87 -5.34
CA ALA A 398 10.05 53.55 -4.85
C ALA A 398 8.96 52.91 -3.96
N GLU A 399 8.34 53.69 -3.08
CA GLU A 399 7.23 53.24 -2.21
C GLU A 399 6.00 52.82 -3.05
N ARG A 400 5.70 53.57 -4.12
CA ARG A 400 4.58 53.31 -5.04
C ARG A 400 4.78 52.03 -5.86
N ARG A 401 5.99 51.78 -6.38
CA ARG A 401 6.33 50.52 -7.07
C ARG A 401 6.22 49.29 -6.16
N ARG A 402 6.56 49.43 -4.88
CA ARG A 402 6.45 48.35 -3.89
C ARG A 402 4.99 48.01 -3.57
N LEU A 403 4.12 49.01 -3.51
CA LEU A 403 2.67 48.84 -3.34
C LEU A 403 1.98 48.25 -4.60
N ASP A 404 2.42 48.65 -5.79
CA ASP A 404 1.87 48.12 -7.06
C ASP A 404 2.29 46.67 -7.33
N ALA A 405 3.50 46.26 -6.93
CA ALA A 405 3.95 44.86 -7.01
C ALA A 405 3.16 43.93 -6.06
N GLY A 406 2.80 44.39 -4.86
CA GLY A 406 1.94 43.64 -3.94
C GLY A 406 0.52 43.45 -4.45
N LYS A 407 -0.05 44.48 -5.11
CA LYS A 407 -1.38 44.40 -5.75
C LYS A 407 -1.40 43.45 -6.95
N ALA A 408 -0.34 43.42 -7.76
CA ALA A 408 -0.24 42.53 -8.90
C ALA A 408 -0.14 41.04 -8.50
N LEU A 409 0.54 40.74 -7.38
CA LEU A 409 0.61 39.39 -6.83
C LEU A 409 -0.74 38.93 -6.26
N GLN A 410 -1.45 39.81 -5.54
CA GLN A 410 -2.80 39.53 -5.03
C GLN A 410 -3.79 39.26 -6.17
N ALA A 411 -3.77 40.07 -7.24
CA ALA A 411 -4.69 39.90 -8.37
C ALA A 411 -4.49 38.56 -9.10
N ARG A 412 -3.24 38.06 -9.20
CA ARG A 412 -2.94 36.74 -9.79
C ARG A 412 -3.41 35.59 -8.91
N TYR A 413 -3.28 35.73 -7.60
CA TYR A 413 -3.82 34.77 -6.63
C TYR A 413 -5.36 34.72 -6.71
N ASP A 414 -6.03 35.87 -6.72
CA ASP A 414 -7.49 35.94 -6.80
C ASP A 414 -8.04 35.36 -8.13
N ASP A 415 -7.36 35.60 -9.25
CA ASP A 415 -7.71 35.02 -10.57
C ASP A 415 -7.53 33.49 -10.61
N ALA A 416 -6.46 32.96 -10.01
CA ALA A 416 -6.23 31.53 -9.90
C ALA A 416 -7.30 30.85 -9.04
N ILE A 417 -7.69 31.46 -7.91
CA ILE A 417 -8.77 30.98 -7.05
C ILE A 417 -10.12 30.99 -7.78
N ALA A 418 -10.46 32.09 -8.48
CA ALA A 418 -11.73 32.19 -9.20
C ALA A 418 -11.85 31.11 -10.30
N LYS A 419 -10.77 30.84 -11.04
CA LYS A 419 -10.72 29.77 -12.05
C LYS A 419 -10.82 28.38 -11.42
N ALA A 420 -10.16 28.17 -10.28
CA ALA A 420 -10.20 26.90 -9.56
C ALA A 420 -11.61 26.62 -8.99
N ASP A 421 -12.25 27.63 -8.39
CA ASP A 421 -13.63 27.55 -7.89
C ASP A 421 -14.62 27.26 -9.03
N LEU A 422 -14.43 27.87 -10.21
CA LEU A 422 -15.26 27.62 -11.39
C LEU A 422 -15.10 26.18 -11.91
N ALA A 423 -13.86 25.70 -12.08
CA ALA A 423 -13.59 24.32 -12.48
C ALA A 423 -14.14 23.31 -11.45
N TYR A 424 -14.10 23.64 -10.16
CA TYR A 424 -14.68 22.82 -9.10
C TYR A 424 -16.21 22.76 -9.19
N ALA A 425 -16.87 23.90 -9.46
CA ALA A 425 -18.31 23.97 -9.67
C ALA A 425 -18.76 23.18 -10.92
N ASP A 426 -17.95 23.18 -11.98
CA ASP A 426 -18.16 22.41 -13.20
C ASP A 426 -17.86 20.91 -13.03
N LYS A 427 -17.50 20.48 -11.81
CA LYS A 427 -17.10 19.10 -11.46
C LYS A 427 -15.88 18.60 -12.24
N ASN A 428 -15.11 19.50 -12.82
CA ASN A 428 -13.83 19.18 -13.43
C ASN A 428 -12.75 19.15 -12.34
N TYR A 429 -12.84 18.13 -11.50
CA TYR A 429 -12.08 18.00 -10.28
C TYR A 429 -10.56 17.95 -10.52
N THR A 430 -10.11 17.38 -11.63
CA THR A 430 -8.68 17.35 -12.00
C THR A 430 -8.13 18.74 -12.30
N ASP A 431 -8.86 19.54 -13.07
CA ASP A 431 -8.41 20.89 -13.44
C ASP A 431 -8.52 21.86 -12.26
N ALA A 432 -9.59 21.74 -11.46
CA ALA A 432 -9.77 22.49 -10.23
C ALA A 432 -8.61 22.27 -9.25
N ARG A 433 -8.18 21.02 -9.07
CA ARG A 433 -7.05 20.66 -8.20
C ARG A 433 -5.75 21.34 -8.64
N SER A 434 -5.47 21.30 -9.94
CA SER A 434 -4.28 21.94 -10.52
C SER A 434 -4.30 23.46 -10.38
N LEU A 435 -5.47 24.09 -10.52
CA LEU A 435 -5.61 25.55 -10.38
C LEU A 435 -5.53 26.00 -8.91
N TYR A 436 -6.08 25.24 -7.96
CA TYR A 436 -5.86 25.51 -6.53
C TYR A 436 -4.39 25.30 -6.13
N ALA A 437 -3.69 24.33 -6.72
CA ALA A 437 -2.27 24.13 -6.49
C ALA A 437 -1.44 25.33 -7.00
N GLN A 438 -1.79 25.87 -8.18
CA GLN A 438 -1.17 27.10 -8.71
C GLN A 438 -1.42 28.32 -7.83
N ALA A 439 -2.61 28.44 -7.23
CA ALA A 439 -2.89 29.51 -6.27
C ALA A 439 -2.03 29.37 -5.00
N LEU A 440 -1.79 28.14 -4.54
CA LEU A 440 -0.93 27.85 -3.40
C LEU A 440 0.56 28.13 -3.71
N ASP A 441 1.02 27.90 -4.94
CA ASP A 441 2.38 28.28 -5.35
C ASP A 441 2.60 29.81 -5.34
N LEU A 442 1.55 30.59 -5.63
CA LEU A 442 1.58 32.06 -5.58
C LEU A 442 1.55 32.60 -4.13
N LYS A 443 0.87 31.89 -3.22
CA LYS A 443 0.79 32.20 -1.79
C LYS A 443 0.75 30.91 -0.95
N PRO A 444 1.92 30.40 -0.54
CA PRO A 444 2.04 29.08 0.12
C PRO A 444 1.36 28.98 1.49
N ASP A 445 1.13 30.11 2.16
CA ASP A 445 0.56 30.17 3.51
C ASP A 445 -0.98 30.19 3.54
N GLU A 446 -1.64 30.16 2.38
CA GLU A 446 -3.10 30.29 2.29
C GLU A 446 -3.83 28.95 2.46
N THR A 447 -4.71 28.92 3.45
CA THR A 447 -5.41 27.69 3.88
C THR A 447 -6.56 27.28 2.96
N TYR A 448 -7.15 28.24 2.23
CA TYR A 448 -8.31 28.02 1.37
C TYR A 448 -8.01 27.06 0.20
N PRO A 449 -7.06 27.36 -0.71
CA PRO A 449 -6.71 26.44 -1.80
C PRO A 449 -6.23 25.06 -1.31
N ALA A 450 -5.45 25.02 -0.22
CA ALA A 450 -5.00 23.76 0.39
C ALA A 450 -6.19 22.88 0.84
N SER A 451 -7.18 23.47 1.51
CA SER A 451 -8.38 22.74 1.96
C SER A 451 -9.25 22.23 0.80
N ARG A 452 -9.30 22.96 -0.31
CA ARG A 452 -10.06 22.57 -1.51
C ARG A 452 -9.41 21.42 -2.27
N ILE A 453 -8.08 21.40 -2.37
CA ILE A 453 -7.32 20.27 -2.93
C ILE A 453 -7.65 18.98 -2.14
N GLU A 454 -7.66 19.04 -0.81
CA GLU A 454 -7.97 17.87 0.02
C GLU A 454 -9.42 17.37 -0.19
N GLN A 455 -10.38 18.28 -0.34
CA GLN A 455 -11.78 17.92 -0.66
C GLN A 455 -11.90 17.29 -2.04
N ILE A 456 -11.18 17.82 -3.03
CA ILE A 456 -11.14 17.28 -4.39
C ILE A 456 -10.54 15.87 -4.42
N ASP A 457 -9.44 15.64 -3.69
CA ASP A 457 -8.78 14.34 -3.61
C ASP A 457 -9.71 13.25 -3.06
N LYS A 458 -10.57 13.61 -2.10
CA LYS A 458 -11.62 12.70 -1.57
C LYS A 458 -12.71 12.40 -2.60
N LEU A 459 -13.09 13.37 -3.43
CA LEU A 459 -14.11 13.20 -4.48
C LEU A 459 -13.58 12.35 -5.65
N LEU A 460 -12.36 12.59 -6.11
CA LEU A 460 -11.70 11.78 -7.14
C LEU A 460 -11.55 10.32 -6.72
N ALA A 461 -11.14 10.08 -5.47
CA ALA A 461 -11.04 8.73 -4.91
C ALA A 461 -12.40 8.02 -4.74
N ALA A 462 -13.51 8.75 -4.64
CA ALA A 462 -14.86 8.18 -4.63
C ALA A 462 -15.36 7.87 -6.05
N GLU A 463 -15.01 8.69 -7.04
CA GLU A 463 -15.36 8.51 -8.45
C GLU A 463 -14.62 7.32 -9.06
N GLU A 464 -13.33 7.14 -8.72
CA GLU A 464 -12.54 5.99 -9.17
C GLU A 464 -13.06 4.67 -8.58
N ARG A 465 -13.53 4.68 -7.32
CA ARG A 465 -14.20 3.52 -6.70
C ARG A 465 -15.49 3.15 -7.43
N LYS A 466 -16.35 4.11 -7.74
CA LYS A 466 -17.56 3.87 -8.54
C LYS A 466 -17.25 3.37 -9.96
N ARG A 467 -16.17 3.86 -10.57
CA ARG A 467 -15.72 3.42 -11.89
C ARG A 467 -15.22 1.97 -11.87
N ARG A 468 -14.55 1.54 -10.80
CA ARG A 468 -14.16 0.14 -10.58
C ARG A 468 -15.37 -0.77 -10.34
N GLU A 469 -16.32 -0.36 -9.50
CA GLU A 469 -17.58 -1.10 -9.29
C GLU A 469 -18.43 -1.21 -10.58
N ALA A 470 -18.46 -0.16 -11.40
CA ALA A 470 -19.17 -0.17 -12.70
C ALA A 470 -18.45 -1.03 -13.76
N ALA A 471 -17.12 -1.10 -13.75
CA ALA A 471 -16.34 -1.98 -14.60
C ALA A 471 -16.52 -3.45 -14.21
N GLU A 472 -16.63 -3.74 -12.91
CA GLU A 472 -16.93 -5.07 -12.37
C GLU A 472 -18.36 -5.53 -12.72
N LEU A 473 -19.33 -4.61 -12.77
CA LEU A 473 -20.69 -4.88 -13.26
C LEU A 473 -20.78 -5.06 -14.78
N ALA A 474 -19.89 -4.44 -15.56
CA ALA A 474 -19.85 -4.53 -17.02
C ALA A 474 -19.24 -5.86 -17.53
N VAL A 475 -18.27 -6.42 -16.79
CA VAL A 475 -17.73 -7.77 -17.05
C VAL A 475 -18.80 -8.84 -16.77
N ARG A 476 -19.69 -8.61 -15.79
CA ARG A 476 -20.79 -9.52 -15.46
C ARG A 476 -21.98 -9.50 -16.46
N ARG A 477 -21.94 -8.62 -17.47
CA ARG A 477 -23.04 -8.39 -18.43
C ARG A 477 -22.69 -8.79 -19.87
N THR A 478 -21.53 -9.43 -20.08
CA THR A 478 -21.02 -9.83 -21.42
C THR A 478 -20.92 -11.36 -21.63
N GLU A 479 -21.45 -12.16 -20.71
CA GLU A 479 -21.62 -13.61 -20.87
C GLU A 479 -23.11 -13.99 -20.83
N GLU A 480 -23.95 -13.44 -21.71
CA GLU A 480 -25.27 -14.03 -22.00
C GLU A 480 -25.80 -13.54 -23.37
N GLU A 481 -26.03 -14.52 -24.26
CA GLU A 481 -26.92 -14.55 -25.43
C GLU A 481 -26.60 -13.73 -26.70
N THR A 482 -26.51 -14.40 -27.87
CA THR A 482 -27.69 -14.58 -28.77
C THR A 482 -27.38 -15.34 -30.09
N PRO A 483 -28.41 -15.91 -30.77
CA PRO A 483 -28.33 -16.92 -31.85
C PRO A 483 -28.89 -16.42 -33.23
N PRO A 484 -29.55 -17.25 -34.10
CA PRO A 484 -29.24 -17.56 -35.53
C PRO A 484 -30.11 -16.82 -36.59
N PRO A 485 -29.97 -17.05 -37.93
CA PRO A 485 -30.98 -17.86 -38.69
C PRO A 485 -30.46 -18.57 -39.99
N SER A 486 -30.90 -19.81 -40.32
CA SER A 486 -31.95 -20.24 -41.30
C SER A 486 -31.59 -20.11 -42.81
N ARG A 487 -31.98 -20.95 -43.79
CA ARG A 487 -32.73 -22.22 -43.93
C ARG A 487 -32.73 -22.58 -45.44
N ASP A 488 -32.69 -23.86 -45.80
CA ASP A 488 -33.52 -24.58 -46.83
C ASP A 488 -32.78 -25.83 -47.33
N LYS A 489 -33.23 -27.05 -46.96
CA LYS A 489 -34.27 -27.92 -47.53
C LYS A 489 -33.75 -28.90 -48.59
N GLY A 490 -33.87 -30.19 -48.29
CA GLY A 490 -33.74 -31.29 -49.25
C GLY A 490 -33.78 -32.66 -48.57
N ASN A 491 -34.94 -33.31 -48.60
CA ASN A 491 -35.19 -34.69 -48.16
C ASN A 491 -34.28 -35.71 -48.87
N SER A 492 -33.75 -36.70 -48.14
CA SER A 492 -34.12 -38.12 -48.29
C SER A 492 -33.35 -38.99 -47.29
N ILE A 493 -34.09 -39.84 -46.58
CA ILE A 493 -33.57 -40.88 -45.69
C ILE A 493 -32.85 -41.94 -46.55
N ASP A 494 -31.58 -42.22 -46.27
CA ASP A 494 -30.86 -43.37 -46.81
C ASP A 494 -30.09 -44.09 -45.67
N THR A 495 -30.58 -45.29 -45.37
CA THR A 495 -30.20 -46.17 -44.25
C THR A 495 -28.91 -46.96 -44.55
N ARG A 496 -27.84 -46.27 -44.95
CA ARG A 496 -26.56 -46.90 -45.31
C ARG A 496 -25.32 -46.09 -44.91
N LYS A 497 -25.40 -45.31 -43.83
CA LYS A 497 -24.27 -44.53 -43.30
C LYS A 497 -24.00 -44.69 -41.80
N GLU A 498 -24.40 -45.83 -41.24
CA GLU A 498 -24.08 -46.21 -39.85
C GLU A 498 -23.06 -47.37 -39.79
N GLN A 499 -22.95 -48.17 -40.86
CA GLN A 499 -22.03 -49.32 -40.90
C GLN A 499 -20.61 -48.97 -41.38
N GLU A 500 -20.42 -47.89 -42.13
CA GLU A 500 -19.08 -47.46 -42.58
C GLU A 500 -18.32 -46.63 -41.51
N ALA A 501 -19.03 -45.97 -40.59
CA ALA A 501 -18.42 -45.23 -39.49
C ALA A 501 -18.01 -46.15 -38.31
N GLU A 502 -18.71 -47.26 -38.10
CA GLU A 502 -18.32 -48.28 -37.10
C GLU A 502 -17.20 -49.22 -37.59
N GLN A 503 -17.09 -49.46 -38.91
CA GLN A 503 -15.96 -50.22 -39.48
C GLN A 503 -14.66 -49.40 -39.43
N PHE A 504 -14.73 -48.10 -39.71
CA PHE A 504 -13.56 -47.21 -39.64
C PHE A 504 -12.97 -47.12 -38.21
N MET A 505 -13.84 -47.05 -37.18
CA MET A 505 -13.41 -47.02 -35.77
C MET A 505 -12.95 -48.40 -35.24
N ARG A 506 -13.43 -49.51 -35.81
CA ARG A 506 -12.95 -50.87 -35.46
C ARG A 506 -11.63 -51.22 -36.15
N GLU A 507 -11.44 -50.85 -37.41
CA GLU A 507 -10.18 -51.07 -38.13
C GLU A 507 -9.05 -50.18 -37.58
N ALA A 508 -9.34 -48.93 -37.18
CA ALA A 508 -8.35 -48.07 -36.53
C ALA A 508 -7.85 -48.66 -35.19
N LYS A 509 -8.76 -49.22 -34.38
CA LYS A 509 -8.43 -49.80 -33.07
C LYS A 509 -7.66 -51.13 -33.19
N LEU A 510 -7.99 -51.96 -34.18
CA LEU A 510 -7.27 -53.21 -34.46
C LEU A 510 -5.87 -52.96 -35.04
N ARG A 511 -5.66 -51.87 -35.79
CA ARG A 511 -4.33 -51.48 -36.28
C ARG A 511 -3.44 -50.95 -35.15
N GLU A 512 -4.01 -50.18 -34.24
CA GLU A 512 -3.32 -49.66 -33.05
C GLU A 512 -2.95 -50.78 -32.06
N GLU A 513 -3.83 -51.78 -31.86
CA GLU A 513 -3.53 -52.97 -31.06
C GLU A 513 -2.51 -53.90 -31.73
N ALA A 514 -2.55 -54.08 -33.07
CA ALA A 514 -1.57 -54.88 -33.81
C ALA A 514 -0.17 -54.23 -33.81
N GLU A 515 -0.10 -52.90 -33.94
CA GLU A 515 1.16 -52.15 -33.78
C GLU A 515 1.67 -52.18 -32.34
N LYS A 516 0.79 -52.12 -31.33
CA LYS A 516 1.16 -52.34 -29.93
C LYS A 516 1.70 -53.76 -29.70
N TYR A 517 1.07 -54.78 -30.30
CA TYR A 517 1.46 -56.17 -30.12
C TYR A 517 2.80 -56.49 -30.80
N GLU A 518 3.05 -55.99 -32.02
CA GLU A 518 4.35 -56.13 -32.69
C GLU A 518 5.45 -55.30 -32.01
N ARG A 519 5.13 -54.11 -31.45
CA ARG A 519 6.08 -53.32 -30.67
C ARG A 519 6.43 -53.97 -29.33
N ILE A 520 5.44 -54.57 -28.65
CA ILE A 520 5.66 -55.37 -27.44
C ILE A 520 6.46 -56.64 -27.76
N LYS A 521 6.20 -57.31 -28.89
CA LYS A 521 6.96 -58.50 -29.33
C LYS A 521 8.42 -58.17 -29.66
N LYS A 522 8.67 -57.01 -30.28
CA LYS A 522 10.03 -56.51 -30.54
C LYS A 522 10.75 -56.10 -29.25
N LEU A 523 10.09 -55.33 -28.38
CA LEU A 523 10.61 -54.97 -27.05
C LEU A 523 10.85 -56.19 -26.15
N LYS A 524 10.03 -57.24 -26.24
CA LYS A 524 10.20 -58.46 -25.44
C LYS A 524 11.33 -59.34 -25.97
N ASN A 525 11.60 -59.33 -27.28
CA ASN A 525 12.80 -59.96 -27.86
C ASN A 525 14.07 -59.17 -27.52
N ASP A 526 14.03 -57.83 -27.62
CA ASP A 526 15.17 -56.96 -27.31
C ASP A 526 15.52 -57.03 -25.81
N VAL A 527 14.52 -56.98 -24.91
CA VAL A 527 14.71 -57.18 -23.46
C VAL A 527 15.16 -58.60 -23.14
N SER A 528 14.68 -59.63 -23.84
CA SER A 528 15.12 -61.01 -23.60
C SER A 528 16.53 -61.31 -24.15
N GLU A 529 16.97 -60.62 -25.20
CA GLU A 529 18.36 -60.67 -25.69
C GLU A 529 19.31 -59.86 -24.79
N GLU A 530 18.86 -58.71 -24.26
CA GLU A 530 19.65 -57.88 -23.34
C GLU A 530 19.70 -58.47 -21.92
N GLU A 531 18.63 -59.12 -21.44
CA GLU A 531 18.64 -59.92 -20.20
C GLU A 531 19.48 -61.20 -20.37
N ARG A 532 19.50 -61.84 -21.54
CA ARG A 532 20.42 -62.95 -21.83
C ARG A 532 21.87 -62.49 -21.89
N SER A 533 22.16 -61.37 -22.56
CA SER A 533 23.50 -60.78 -22.60
C SER A 533 23.98 -60.34 -21.21
N ASN A 534 23.12 -59.72 -20.40
CA ASN A 534 23.44 -59.29 -19.04
C ASN A 534 23.54 -60.47 -18.06
N ALA A 535 22.72 -61.51 -18.22
CA ALA A 535 22.82 -62.75 -17.44
C ALA A 535 24.07 -63.55 -17.83
N ASP A 536 24.39 -63.64 -19.13
CA ASP A 536 25.59 -64.28 -19.66
C ASP A 536 26.84 -63.51 -19.22
N GLU A 537 26.87 -62.17 -19.25
CA GLU A 537 27.98 -61.36 -18.72
C GLU A 537 28.11 -61.43 -17.20
N ALA A 538 27.00 -61.45 -16.46
CA ALA A 538 27.03 -61.62 -15.00
C ALA A 538 27.47 -63.04 -14.62
N GLN A 539 27.11 -64.04 -15.41
CA GLN A 539 27.59 -65.41 -15.28
C GLN A 539 29.05 -65.54 -15.71
N GLU A 540 29.50 -64.82 -16.74
CA GLU A 540 30.91 -64.78 -17.16
C GLU A 540 31.79 -64.07 -16.13
N ARG A 541 31.27 -63.03 -15.45
CA ARG A 541 31.93 -62.36 -14.32
C ARG A 541 32.01 -63.26 -13.09
N ARG A 542 30.95 -64.00 -12.76
CA ARG A 542 30.94 -65.00 -11.68
C ARG A 542 31.83 -66.20 -12.01
N ASP A 543 31.76 -66.72 -13.22
CA ASP A 543 32.60 -67.81 -13.72
C ASP A 543 34.05 -67.35 -13.90
N SER A 544 34.32 -66.08 -14.24
CA SER A 544 35.66 -65.51 -14.24
C SER A 544 36.20 -65.44 -12.82
N GLY A 545 35.43 -64.95 -11.84
CA GLY A 545 35.80 -64.95 -10.42
C GLY A 545 36.03 -66.36 -9.86
N ILE A 546 35.19 -67.34 -10.23
CA ILE A 546 35.32 -68.75 -9.83
C ILE A 546 36.48 -69.43 -10.58
N ARG A 547 36.71 -69.16 -11.86
CA ARG A 547 37.87 -69.66 -12.63
C ARG A 547 39.17 -69.07 -12.12
N ILE A 548 39.19 -67.80 -11.71
CA ILE A 548 40.35 -67.13 -11.09
C ILE A 548 40.60 -67.74 -9.71
N LYS A 549 39.56 -67.94 -8.89
CA LYS A 549 39.67 -68.60 -7.58
C LYS A 549 40.12 -70.06 -7.69
N HIS A 550 39.54 -70.86 -8.60
CA HIS A 550 39.96 -72.23 -8.85
C HIS A 550 41.32 -72.35 -9.55
N ARG A 551 41.76 -71.33 -10.29
CA ARG A 551 43.12 -71.23 -10.83
C ARG A 551 44.10 -70.93 -9.71
N HIS A 552 43.81 -69.95 -8.84
CA HIS A 552 44.61 -69.67 -7.65
C HIS A 552 44.64 -70.85 -6.67
N GLU A 553 43.56 -71.62 -6.51
CA GLU A 553 43.53 -72.84 -5.70
C GLU A 553 44.34 -73.98 -6.35
N ARG A 554 44.22 -74.21 -7.68
CA ARG A 554 45.05 -75.19 -8.42
C ARG A 554 46.53 -74.83 -8.42
N ASP A 555 46.85 -73.54 -8.58
CA ASP A 555 48.21 -73.03 -8.54
C ASP A 555 48.78 -73.25 -7.12
N ARG A 556 48.00 -72.96 -6.06
CA ARG A 556 48.38 -73.23 -4.66
C ARG A 556 48.61 -74.72 -4.36
N GLU A 557 47.91 -75.61 -5.05
CA GLU A 557 48.00 -77.06 -4.90
C GLU A 557 49.18 -77.65 -5.69
N SER A 558 49.52 -77.06 -6.84
CA SER A 558 50.73 -77.35 -7.63
C SER A 558 52.01 -76.78 -7.02
N LEU A 559 51.91 -75.81 -6.11
CA LEU A 559 53.06 -75.15 -5.47
C LEU A 559 53.89 -76.07 -4.53
N TYR A 560 53.37 -77.25 -4.16
CA TYR A 560 53.99 -78.18 -3.20
C TYR A 560 54.69 -79.40 -3.82
N GLN A 561 54.73 -79.53 -5.15
CA GLN A 561 55.46 -80.59 -5.85
C GLN A 561 56.52 -79.97 -6.78
N GLY A 562 57.80 -80.13 -6.43
CA GLY A 562 58.92 -79.62 -7.24
C GLY A 562 60.25 -79.60 -6.49
N SER A 563 61.36 -79.53 -7.22
CA SER A 563 62.72 -79.46 -6.66
C SER A 563 62.91 -78.24 -5.72
N GLU A 564 63.96 -78.25 -4.91
CA GLU A 564 64.18 -77.24 -3.84
C GLU A 564 64.20 -75.78 -4.34
N GLU A 565 64.66 -75.54 -5.57
CA GLU A 565 64.59 -74.26 -6.28
C GLU A 565 63.16 -73.79 -6.57
N GLN A 566 62.28 -74.71 -6.99
CA GLN A 566 60.87 -74.40 -7.25
C GLN A 566 60.12 -74.12 -5.94
N ARG A 567 60.47 -74.78 -4.84
CA ARG A 567 59.89 -74.50 -3.51
C ARG A 567 60.27 -73.10 -2.99
N LEU A 568 61.48 -72.63 -3.26
CA LEU A 568 61.93 -71.27 -2.90
C LEU A 568 61.21 -70.19 -3.74
N ALA A 569 61.12 -70.37 -5.06
CA ALA A 569 60.39 -69.45 -5.93
C ALA A 569 58.89 -69.39 -5.59
N ASN A 570 58.31 -70.54 -5.23
CA ASN A 570 56.92 -70.64 -4.78
C ASN A 570 56.70 -69.98 -3.41
N ALA A 571 57.66 -70.08 -2.48
CA ALA A 571 57.61 -69.38 -1.19
C ALA A 571 57.70 -67.86 -1.36
N GLU A 572 58.55 -67.36 -2.28
CA GLU A 572 58.61 -65.94 -2.64
C GLU A 572 57.32 -65.45 -3.29
N ALA A 573 56.71 -66.23 -4.19
CA ALA A 573 55.44 -65.87 -4.82
C ALA A 573 54.29 -65.78 -3.79
N VAL A 574 54.26 -66.68 -2.81
CA VAL A 574 53.28 -66.62 -1.70
C VAL A 574 53.56 -65.44 -0.78
N ALA A 575 54.82 -65.11 -0.51
CA ALA A 575 55.18 -63.93 0.28
C ALA A 575 54.79 -62.62 -0.44
N ALA A 576 55.04 -62.52 -1.74
CA ALA A 576 54.64 -61.38 -2.56
C ALA A 576 53.11 -61.22 -2.64
N TYR A 577 52.38 -62.34 -2.72
CA TYR A 577 50.91 -62.30 -2.69
C TYR A 577 50.37 -61.83 -1.34
N LYS A 578 50.96 -62.25 -0.22
CA LYS A 578 50.60 -61.77 1.12
C LYS A 578 50.88 -60.27 1.28
N ASP A 579 52.04 -59.81 0.82
CA ASP A 579 52.42 -58.39 0.86
C ASP A 579 51.48 -57.52 -0.01
N ALA A 580 51.06 -58.03 -1.17
CA ALA A 580 50.08 -57.37 -2.02
C ALA A 580 48.69 -57.29 -1.37
N LEU A 581 48.25 -58.36 -0.69
CA LEU A 581 46.98 -58.39 0.04
C LEU A 581 47.01 -57.41 1.22
N GLU A 582 48.12 -57.36 1.96
CA GLU A 582 48.29 -56.47 3.12
C GLU A 582 48.30 -55.00 2.70
N LYS A 583 48.91 -54.67 1.55
CA LYS A 583 48.85 -53.34 0.93
C LYS A 583 47.42 -52.96 0.51
N ALA A 584 46.68 -53.89 -0.12
CA ALA A 584 45.30 -53.64 -0.51
C ALA A 584 44.37 -53.44 0.71
N GLU A 585 44.58 -54.19 1.80
CA GLU A 585 43.85 -53.97 3.05
C GLU A 585 44.23 -52.66 3.75
N ALA A 586 45.50 -52.27 3.72
CA ALA A 586 45.95 -50.99 4.25
C ALA A 586 45.34 -49.82 3.48
N GLU A 587 45.25 -49.92 2.15
CA GLU A 587 44.61 -48.92 1.29
C GLU A 587 43.10 -48.83 1.57
N ARG A 588 42.42 -49.97 1.74
CA ARG A 588 41.00 -49.99 2.15
C ARG A 588 40.79 -49.28 3.49
N ARG A 589 41.63 -49.57 4.50
CA ARG A 589 41.55 -48.91 5.81
C ARG A 589 41.79 -47.41 5.71
N ARG A 590 42.74 -46.99 4.87
CA ARG A 590 43.00 -45.56 4.61
C ARG A 590 41.79 -44.87 3.99
N LEU A 591 41.17 -45.47 2.98
CA LEU A 591 39.96 -44.93 2.34
C LEU A 591 38.76 -44.86 3.30
N GLU A 592 38.56 -45.90 4.13
CA GLU A 592 37.54 -45.90 5.18
C GLU A 592 37.80 -44.82 6.25
N GLN A 593 39.07 -44.51 6.53
CA GLN A 593 39.45 -43.46 7.48
C GLN A 593 39.23 -42.08 6.88
N GLU A 594 39.60 -41.87 5.61
CA GLU A 594 39.36 -40.64 4.86
C GLU A 594 37.87 -40.36 4.68
N GLN A 595 37.04 -41.38 4.40
CA GLN A 595 35.59 -41.21 4.36
C GLN A 595 35.00 -40.81 5.72
N ARG A 596 35.49 -41.41 6.82
CA ARG A 596 35.06 -41.02 8.17
C ARG A 596 35.45 -39.59 8.51
N GLU A 597 36.64 -39.17 8.12
CA GLU A 597 37.14 -37.82 8.36
C GLU A 597 36.36 -36.79 7.52
N ASN A 598 36.07 -37.09 6.26
CA ASN A 598 35.20 -36.26 5.41
C ASN A 598 33.77 -36.15 5.97
N ALA A 599 33.19 -37.26 6.46
CA ALA A 599 31.88 -37.24 7.09
C ALA A 599 31.86 -36.41 8.39
N TYR A 600 32.94 -36.48 9.19
CA TYR A 600 33.10 -35.65 10.38
C TYR A 600 33.20 -34.16 10.02
N GLN A 601 34.03 -33.81 9.03
CA GLN A 601 34.16 -32.42 8.56
C GLN A 601 32.85 -31.86 8.02
N ALA A 602 32.09 -32.64 7.26
CA ALA A 602 30.77 -32.25 6.77
C ALA A 602 29.80 -31.94 7.93
N LYS A 603 29.84 -32.74 9.00
CA LYS A 603 29.02 -32.51 10.19
C LYS A 603 29.42 -31.24 10.94
N VAL A 604 30.72 -30.98 11.09
CA VAL A 604 31.23 -29.74 11.71
C VAL A 604 30.79 -28.52 10.90
N GLN A 605 30.88 -28.55 9.56
CA GLN A 605 30.41 -27.45 8.72
C GLN A 605 28.91 -27.22 8.84
N GLN A 606 28.12 -28.28 8.99
CA GLN A 606 26.69 -28.18 9.24
C GLN A 606 26.38 -27.51 10.59
N GLU A 607 27.08 -27.90 11.66
CA GLU A 607 26.93 -27.30 12.99
C GLU A 607 27.37 -25.83 13.00
N ASP A 608 28.48 -25.49 12.33
CA ASP A 608 28.92 -24.10 12.16
C ASP A 608 27.90 -23.27 11.36
N GLY A 609 27.29 -23.84 10.32
CA GLY A 609 26.23 -23.20 9.55
C GLY A 609 24.99 -22.90 10.40
N LEU A 610 24.59 -23.83 11.26
CA LEU A 610 23.51 -23.63 12.22
C LEU A 610 23.86 -22.56 13.26
N ALA A 611 25.08 -22.59 13.80
CA ALA A 611 25.54 -21.59 14.77
C ALA A 611 25.54 -20.17 14.18
N ARG A 612 25.94 -20.01 12.92
CA ARG A 612 25.86 -18.74 12.20
C ARG A 612 24.42 -18.27 12.01
N GLN A 613 23.51 -19.14 11.59
CA GLN A 613 22.09 -18.77 11.46
C GLN A 613 21.47 -18.33 12.78
N VAL A 614 21.83 -18.98 13.88
CA VAL A 614 21.38 -18.58 15.22
C VAL A 614 21.95 -17.22 15.61
N ALA A 615 23.24 -16.97 15.36
CA ALA A 615 23.88 -15.68 15.61
C ALA A 615 23.25 -14.56 14.77
N ASP A 616 22.99 -14.81 13.48
CA ASP A 616 22.35 -13.85 12.57
C ASP A 616 20.92 -13.53 13.01
N ARG A 617 20.14 -14.52 13.43
CA ARG A 617 18.79 -14.28 13.99
C ARG A 617 18.85 -13.50 15.30
N SER A 618 19.79 -13.81 16.19
CA SER A 618 19.97 -13.06 17.44
C SER A 618 20.35 -11.61 17.16
N LYS A 619 21.23 -11.37 16.19
CA LYS A 619 21.61 -10.02 15.79
C LYS A 619 20.45 -9.25 15.15
N ALA A 620 19.73 -9.87 14.21
CA ALA A 620 18.54 -9.26 13.61
C ALA A 620 17.46 -8.94 14.65
N HIS A 621 17.33 -9.78 15.69
CA HIS A 621 16.43 -9.50 16.80
C HIS A 621 16.90 -8.31 17.64
N GLN A 622 18.19 -8.21 17.96
CA GLN A 622 18.75 -7.04 18.65
C GLN A 622 18.57 -5.75 17.85
N ASP A 623 18.89 -5.77 16.55
CA ASP A 623 18.74 -4.61 15.67
C ASP A 623 17.28 -4.15 15.61
N ALA A 624 16.33 -5.09 15.58
CA ALA A 624 14.89 -4.79 15.61
C ALA A 624 14.44 -4.19 16.96
N VAL A 625 15.00 -4.66 18.07
CA VAL A 625 14.73 -4.10 19.41
C VAL A 625 15.29 -2.69 19.52
N ASP A 626 16.50 -2.45 19.04
CA ASP A 626 17.14 -1.12 19.07
C ASP A 626 16.39 -0.11 18.18
N ASP A 627 15.92 -0.53 16.99
CA ASP A 627 15.07 0.29 16.13
C ASP A 627 13.74 0.63 16.83
N ALA A 628 13.11 -0.33 17.50
CA ALA A 628 11.88 -0.10 18.25
C ALA A 628 12.08 0.90 19.40
N VAL A 629 13.19 0.79 20.14
CA VAL A 629 13.55 1.75 21.22
C VAL A 629 13.81 3.14 20.65
N SER A 630 14.52 3.25 19.53
CA SER A 630 14.78 4.52 18.86
C SER A 630 13.48 5.20 18.40
N ARG A 631 12.56 4.44 17.79
CA ARG A 631 11.24 4.94 17.39
C ARG A 631 10.40 5.40 18.57
N ALA A 632 10.40 4.63 19.67
CA ALA A 632 9.72 5.03 20.90
C ALA A 632 10.27 6.36 21.45
N GLY A 633 11.60 6.53 21.46
CA GLY A 633 12.26 7.78 21.86
C GLY A 633 11.97 8.96 20.92
N ALA A 634 11.80 8.72 19.62
CA ALA A 634 11.40 9.74 18.65
C ALA A 634 9.96 10.21 18.90
N ILE A 635 9.03 9.28 19.12
CA ILE A 635 7.63 9.58 19.44
C ILE A 635 7.52 10.38 20.74
N GLN A 636 8.30 10.02 21.76
CA GLN A 636 8.30 10.71 23.03
C GLN A 636 8.81 12.15 22.91
N ARG A 637 9.85 12.39 22.10
CA ARG A 637 10.33 13.75 21.78
C ARG A 637 9.29 14.56 21.03
N GLN A 638 8.66 13.98 20.01
CA GLN A 638 7.59 14.65 19.26
C GLN A 638 6.41 15.03 20.16
N GLN A 639 6.02 14.19 21.12
CA GLN A 639 5.00 14.55 22.11
C GLN A 639 5.46 15.68 23.04
N ALA A 640 6.71 15.68 23.49
CA ALA A 640 7.27 16.77 24.29
C ALA A 640 7.27 18.11 23.53
N ASP A 641 7.63 18.09 22.24
CA ASP A 641 7.63 19.25 21.36
C ASP A 641 6.20 19.78 21.14
N LEU A 642 5.22 18.89 20.96
CA LEU A 642 3.80 19.27 20.85
C LEU A 642 3.26 19.92 22.13
N VAL A 643 3.63 19.38 23.30
CA VAL A 643 3.27 19.97 24.60
C VAL A 643 3.97 21.32 24.79
N GLY A 644 5.24 21.44 24.39
CA GLY A 644 6.00 22.69 24.40
C GLY A 644 5.36 23.76 23.51
N ALA A 645 5.03 23.41 22.27
CA ALA A 645 4.34 24.30 21.33
C ALA A 645 2.94 24.69 21.84
N GLY A 646 2.24 23.78 22.52
CA GLY A 646 0.98 24.06 23.20
C GLY A 646 1.12 25.10 24.32
N ARG A 647 2.17 24.98 25.14
CA ARG A 647 2.49 25.98 26.19
C ARG A 647 2.84 27.33 25.59
N GLN A 648 3.69 27.36 24.57
CA GLN A 648 4.07 28.62 23.90
C GLN A 648 2.87 29.33 23.29
N ARG A 649 1.95 28.61 22.65
CA ARG A 649 0.71 29.21 22.13
C ARG A 649 -0.16 29.81 23.22
N ASN A 650 -0.27 29.12 24.36
CA ASN A 650 -1.02 29.64 25.51
C ASN A 650 -0.34 30.86 26.14
N GLU A 651 0.99 30.90 26.19
CA GLU A 651 1.75 32.08 26.65
C GLU A 651 1.58 33.25 25.70
N ASN A 652 1.77 33.05 24.39
CA ASN A 652 1.56 34.09 23.38
C ASN A 652 0.11 34.62 23.42
N ALA A 653 -0.88 33.75 23.56
CA ALA A 653 -2.29 34.15 23.67
C ALA A 653 -2.56 34.96 24.96
N ARG A 654 -1.88 34.64 26.06
CA ARG A 654 -1.96 35.43 27.31
C ARG A 654 -1.30 36.79 27.14
N GLU A 655 -0.13 36.86 26.54
CA GLU A 655 0.58 38.12 26.26
C GLU A 655 -0.23 39.02 25.33
N GLU A 656 -0.83 38.44 24.28
CA GLU A 656 -1.68 39.17 23.35
C GLU A 656 -2.95 39.70 24.03
N ALA A 657 -3.56 38.91 24.92
CA ALA A 657 -4.69 39.35 25.73
C ALA A 657 -4.32 40.49 26.69
N ILE A 658 -3.14 40.43 27.32
CA ILE A 658 -2.60 41.52 28.15
C ILE A 658 -2.38 42.77 27.30
N ALA A 659 -1.69 42.64 26.17
CA ALA A 659 -1.41 43.76 25.27
C ALA A 659 -2.69 44.38 24.69
N GLN A 660 -3.75 43.58 24.50
CA GLN A 660 -5.06 44.08 24.08
C GLN A 660 -5.76 44.86 25.22
N ALA A 661 -5.70 44.35 26.45
CA ALA A 661 -6.23 45.03 27.62
C ALA A 661 -5.52 46.38 27.87
N GLU A 662 -4.19 46.40 27.75
CA GLU A 662 -3.39 47.63 27.86
C GLU A 662 -3.75 48.64 26.77
N ARG A 663 -3.93 48.21 25.52
CA ARG A 663 -4.38 49.08 24.42
C ARG A 663 -5.76 49.68 24.70
N GLN A 664 -6.69 48.89 25.21
CA GLN A 664 -8.02 49.39 25.60
C GLN A 664 -7.93 50.40 26.74
N GLN A 665 -7.09 50.13 27.74
CA GLN A 665 -6.88 51.05 28.86
C GLN A 665 -6.21 52.35 28.41
N ALA A 666 -5.22 52.29 27.52
CA ALA A 666 -4.58 53.48 26.93
C ALA A 666 -5.57 54.31 26.10
N MET A 667 -6.44 53.66 25.31
CA MET A 667 -7.51 54.34 24.58
C MET A 667 -8.49 55.03 25.52
N LYS A 668 -8.87 54.37 26.63
CA LYS A 668 -9.74 54.96 27.65
C LYS A 668 -9.07 56.17 28.31
N GLN A 669 -7.81 56.05 28.74
CA GLN A 669 -7.05 57.17 29.32
C GLN A 669 -6.92 58.35 28.35
N ARG A 670 -6.70 58.07 27.06
CA ARG A 670 -6.64 59.11 26.02
C ARG A 670 -8.00 59.79 25.83
N GLY A 671 -9.09 59.02 25.83
CA GLY A 671 -10.45 59.55 25.84
C GLY A 671 -10.73 60.44 27.05
N ASP A 672 -10.37 59.98 28.25
CA ASP A 672 -10.53 60.72 29.50
C ASP A 672 -9.69 62.01 29.50
N ALA A 673 -8.46 61.97 28.99
CA ALA A 673 -7.60 63.15 28.86
C ALA A 673 -8.16 64.17 27.86
N ILE A 674 -8.72 63.72 26.73
CA ILE A 674 -9.39 64.60 25.76
C ILE A 674 -10.64 65.22 26.39
N ALA A 675 -11.44 64.44 27.11
CA ALA A 675 -12.63 64.93 27.80
C ALA A 675 -12.27 65.98 28.85
N LYS A 676 -11.23 65.74 29.65
CA LYS A 676 -10.71 66.70 30.63
C LYS A 676 -10.20 67.99 29.97
N GLY A 677 -9.41 67.87 28.90
CA GLY A 677 -8.92 69.03 28.16
C GLY A 677 -10.06 69.86 27.54
N ASN A 678 -11.13 69.21 27.07
CA ASN A 678 -12.31 69.90 26.58
C ASN A 678 -13.08 70.59 27.71
N GLN A 679 -13.21 69.96 28.88
CA GLN A 679 -13.81 70.59 30.07
C GLN A 679 -13.01 71.82 30.52
N GLU A 680 -11.68 71.73 30.54
CA GLU A 680 -10.80 72.86 30.89
C GLU A 680 -10.93 74.00 29.88
N LYS A 681 -10.99 73.71 28.57
CA LYS A 681 -11.24 74.72 27.53
C LYS A 681 -12.58 75.41 27.73
N VAL A 682 -13.64 74.66 28.02
CA VAL A 682 -14.98 75.23 28.29
C VAL A 682 -14.97 76.07 29.56
N ALA A 683 -14.27 75.65 30.60
CA ALA A 683 -14.11 76.43 31.83
C ALA A 683 -13.36 77.74 31.58
N LEU A 684 -12.27 77.68 30.81
CA LEU A 684 -11.50 78.85 30.41
C LEU A 684 -12.32 79.81 29.55
N ASP A 685 -13.09 79.30 28.59
CA ASP A 685 -13.93 80.13 27.73
C ASP A 685 -15.06 80.82 28.51
N LYS A 686 -15.66 80.11 29.49
CA LYS A 686 -16.58 80.71 30.46
C LYS A 686 -15.93 81.83 31.27
N GLN A 687 -14.71 81.60 31.76
CA GLN A 687 -13.97 82.60 32.54
C GLN A 687 -13.62 83.82 31.68
N LEU A 688 -13.11 83.62 30.45
CA LEU A 688 -12.80 84.70 29.52
C LEU A 688 -14.04 85.50 29.13
N THR A 689 -15.17 84.81 28.89
CA THR A 689 -16.45 85.47 28.60
C THR A 689 -16.93 86.28 29.80
N TYR A 690 -16.83 85.71 31.01
CA TYR A 690 -17.16 86.42 32.25
C TYR A 690 -16.27 87.65 32.44
N THR A 691 -14.95 87.52 32.32
CA THR A 691 -14.00 88.65 32.42
C THR A 691 -14.29 89.71 31.37
N ARG A 692 -14.55 89.32 30.12
CA ARG A 692 -14.92 90.26 29.04
C ARG A 692 -16.21 91.00 29.34
N SER A 693 -17.22 90.29 29.87
CA SER A 693 -18.48 90.91 30.29
C SER A 693 -18.30 91.87 31.46
N SER A 694 -17.45 91.52 32.44
CA SER A 694 -17.08 92.38 33.57
C SER A 694 -16.34 93.61 33.09
N GLN A 695 -15.37 93.47 32.18
CA GLN A 695 -14.64 94.59 31.59
C GLN A 695 -15.53 95.49 30.73
N LEU A 696 -16.54 94.93 30.04
CA LEU A 696 -17.53 95.73 29.31
C LEU A 696 -18.45 96.47 30.28
N ALA A 697 -18.84 95.85 31.39
CA ALA A 697 -19.58 96.51 32.46
C ALA A 697 -18.76 97.62 33.13
N GLU A 698 -17.46 97.39 33.39
CA GLU A 698 -16.50 98.38 33.89
C GLU A 698 -16.28 99.51 32.90
N ARG A 699 -16.05 99.21 31.61
CA ARG A 699 -15.97 100.23 30.57
C ARG A 699 -17.26 101.01 30.43
N SER A 700 -18.41 100.38 30.66
CA SER A 700 -19.71 101.07 30.70
C SER A 700 -19.84 101.94 31.96
N THR A 701 -19.32 101.54 33.12
CA THR A 701 -19.24 102.41 34.30
C THR A 701 -18.26 103.55 34.09
N ASP A 702 -17.09 103.30 33.50
CA ASP A 702 -16.06 104.29 33.21
C ASP A 702 -16.52 105.25 32.11
N GLN A 703 -17.21 104.77 31.08
CA GLN A 703 -17.87 105.62 30.11
C GLN A 703 -19.00 106.43 30.74
N ARG A 704 -19.77 105.87 31.68
CA ARG A 704 -20.77 106.65 32.43
C ARG A 704 -20.13 107.68 33.36
N LEU A 705 -18.98 107.40 33.95
CA LEU A 705 -18.21 108.33 34.79
C LEU A 705 -17.52 109.41 33.95
N ALA A 706 -16.89 109.04 32.84
CA ALA A 706 -16.27 109.94 31.88
C ALA A 706 -17.32 110.79 31.15
N GLU A 707 -18.49 110.24 30.83
CA GLU A 707 -19.62 110.98 30.27
C GLU A 707 -20.24 111.88 31.35
N ARG A 708 -20.29 111.46 32.62
CA ARG A 708 -20.69 112.34 33.74
C ARG A 708 -19.70 113.49 33.93
N GLU A 709 -18.40 113.24 33.87
CA GLU A 709 -17.34 114.26 33.93
C GLU A 709 -17.35 115.17 32.70
N ARG A 710 -17.64 114.62 31.51
CA ARG A 710 -17.81 115.37 30.26
C ARG A 710 -19.08 116.22 30.29
N ILE A 711 -20.21 115.71 30.78
CA ILE A 711 -21.46 116.47 30.99
C ILE A 711 -21.24 117.57 32.05
N GLN A 712 -20.40 117.34 33.07
CA GLN A 712 -20.05 118.35 34.08
C GLN A 712 -19.02 119.39 33.61
N SER A 713 -18.32 119.17 32.49
CA SER A 713 -17.27 120.05 31.95
C SER A 713 -17.54 120.59 30.54
N THR A 714 -18.74 120.42 29.99
CA THR A 714 -19.10 120.90 28.64
C THR A 714 -19.91 122.20 28.68
N PRO A 715 -19.42 123.31 28.09
CA PRO A 715 -20.18 124.54 27.88
C PRO A 715 -21.37 124.39 26.92
N LEU A 716 -22.44 125.13 27.20
CA LEU A 716 -23.76 125.08 26.59
C LEU A 716 -23.79 125.63 25.14
N ASN A 717 -23.35 124.87 24.14
CA ASN A 717 -23.81 124.93 22.74
C ASN A 717 -22.96 124.05 21.83
N GLN A 718 -23.41 122.84 21.51
CA GLN A 718 -22.95 122.10 20.32
C GLN A 718 -24.08 121.23 19.72
N PRO A 719 -24.05 120.96 18.41
CA PRO A 719 -25.21 120.49 17.63
C PRO A 719 -25.43 118.98 17.76
N LYS A 720 -26.70 118.55 17.83
CA LYS A 720 -27.11 117.14 17.95
C LYS A 720 -27.02 116.38 16.63
N ASP A 721 -26.75 115.08 16.76
CA ASP A 721 -26.61 114.08 15.68
C ASP A 721 -27.94 113.86 14.92
N PHE A 722 -27.86 113.46 13.64
CA PHE A 722 -28.99 113.34 12.71
C PHE A 722 -30.08 112.36 13.18
N ALA A 723 -29.72 111.35 13.98
CA ALA A 723 -30.67 110.42 14.59
C ALA A 723 -31.53 111.06 15.72
N ASP A 724 -31.06 112.15 16.33
CA ASP A 724 -31.80 112.90 17.35
C ASP A 724 -32.80 113.91 16.74
N TYR A 725 -32.55 114.36 15.50
CA TYR A 725 -33.46 115.26 14.77
C TYR A 725 -34.78 114.56 14.38
N ASN A 726 -34.72 113.32 13.89
CA ASN A 726 -35.93 112.56 13.52
C ASN A 726 -36.77 112.15 14.74
N ARG A 727 -36.13 111.78 15.85
CA ARG A 727 -36.83 111.44 17.11
C ARG A 727 -37.50 112.66 17.76
N SER A 728 -36.93 113.85 17.58
CA SER A 728 -37.52 115.11 18.03
C SER A 728 -38.70 115.55 17.15
N LYS A 729 -38.71 115.21 15.85
CA LYS A 729 -39.81 115.52 14.93
C LYS A 729 -41.05 114.64 15.21
N LEU A 730 -40.86 113.33 15.36
CA LEU A 730 -41.96 112.42 15.76
C LEU A 730 -42.55 112.79 17.13
N ALA A 731 -41.74 113.30 18.06
CA ALA A 731 -42.22 113.77 19.37
C ALA A 731 -43.03 115.09 19.31
N GLN A 732 -42.94 115.85 18.21
CA GLN A 732 -43.78 117.05 17.98
C GLN A 732 -45.06 116.71 17.22
N GLU A 733 -45.07 115.66 16.41
CA GLU A 733 -46.21 115.26 15.56
C GLU A 733 -47.21 114.34 16.28
N TYR A 734 -46.76 113.57 17.29
CA TYR A 734 -47.60 112.64 18.05
C TYR A 734 -47.73 113.05 19.53
N PRO A 735 -48.89 112.86 20.17
CA PRO A 735 -49.07 113.19 21.58
C PRO A 735 -48.24 112.28 22.50
N GLN A 736 -48.00 112.73 23.73
CA GLN A 736 -47.29 111.94 24.74
C GLN A 736 -48.01 110.61 25.03
N GLY A 737 -47.27 109.50 25.08
CA GLY A 737 -47.82 108.15 25.20
C GLY A 737 -47.62 107.31 23.95
N VAL A 738 -48.45 106.27 23.76
CA VAL A 738 -48.36 105.35 22.61
C VAL A 738 -49.49 105.67 21.63
N THR A 739 -49.14 106.08 20.42
CA THR A 739 -50.09 106.19 19.31
C THR A 739 -49.96 104.95 18.43
N GLU A 740 -51.06 104.25 18.17
CA GLU A 740 -51.10 103.06 17.30
C GLU A 740 -51.89 103.36 16.03
N GLU A 741 -51.29 103.07 14.88
CA GLU A 741 -51.93 103.10 13.58
C GLU A 741 -51.73 101.73 12.90
N SER A 742 -52.77 101.23 12.24
CA SER A 742 -52.65 100.01 11.45
C SER A 742 -53.08 100.27 10.01
N TYR A 743 -52.27 99.79 9.07
CA TYR A 743 -52.57 99.88 7.65
C TYR A 743 -52.14 98.60 6.94
N THR A 744 -52.72 98.36 5.77
CA THR A 744 -52.38 97.20 4.93
C THR A 744 -51.54 97.69 3.77
N GLU A 745 -50.34 97.12 3.62
CA GLU A 745 -49.44 97.41 2.51
C GLU A 745 -49.20 96.11 1.73
N GLY A 746 -49.84 96.00 0.57
CA GLY A 746 -49.87 94.77 -0.23
C GLY A 746 -50.57 93.62 0.52
N ASN A 747 -49.86 92.49 0.69
CA ASN A 747 -50.37 91.28 1.36
C ASN A 747 -49.99 91.21 2.86
N LYS A 748 -49.68 92.34 3.48
CA LYS A 748 -49.22 92.43 4.88
C LYS A 748 -50.01 93.48 5.64
N VAL A 749 -50.31 93.20 6.91
CA VAL A 749 -50.85 94.18 7.85
C VAL A 749 -49.70 94.71 8.69
N ILE A 750 -49.50 96.02 8.70
CA ILE A 750 -48.47 96.69 9.49
C ILE A 750 -49.17 97.46 10.60
N ILE A 751 -48.83 97.14 11.84
CA ILE A 751 -49.21 97.92 13.02
C ILE A 751 -48.00 98.76 13.41
N ARG A 752 -48.13 100.08 13.31
CA ARG A 752 -47.11 101.06 13.69
C ARG A 752 -47.48 101.66 15.03
N ARG A 753 -46.58 101.60 16.02
CA ARG A 753 -46.72 102.27 17.31
C ARG A 753 -45.65 103.36 17.42
N VAL A 754 -46.04 104.60 17.64
CA VAL A 754 -45.12 105.68 17.99
C VAL A 754 -45.23 105.91 19.49
N VAL A 755 -44.13 105.64 20.21
CA VAL A 755 -44.04 105.84 21.66
C VAL A 755 -43.29 107.14 21.93
N VAL A 756 -44.01 108.14 22.42
CA VAL A 756 -43.47 109.46 22.78
C VAL A 756 -43.28 109.55 24.29
N ASN A 757 -42.03 109.71 24.74
CA ASN A 757 -41.69 109.92 26.14
C ASN A 757 -40.82 111.18 26.30
N GLY A 758 -41.43 112.24 26.82
CA GLY A 758 -40.81 113.57 26.87
C GLY A 758 -40.48 114.08 25.47
N ASN A 759 -39.24 114.52 25.25
CA ASN A 759 -38.79 115.09 23.97
C ASN A 759 -38.27 114.05 22.96
N LYS A 760 -38.58 112.76 23.17
CA LYS A 760 -38.09 111.67 22.33
C LYS A 760 -39.24 110.75 21.93
N ALA A 761 -39.32 110.46 20.64
CA ALA A 761 -40.23 109.46 20.10
C ALA A 761 -39.44 108.28 19.50
N ASP A 762 -39.89 107.06 19.79
CA ASP A 762 -39.43 105.84 19.12
C ASP A 762 -40.59 105.25 18.31
N GLU A 763 -40.31 104.90 17.06
CA GLU A 763 -41.26 104.22 16.18
C GLU A 763 -41.05 102.72 16.28
N TYR A 764 -42.14 101.98 16.39
CA TYR A 764 -42.15 100.54 16.34
C TYR A 764 -43.07 100.10 15.20
N SER A 765 -42.71 99.04 14.47
CA SER A 765 -43.62 98.39 13.52
C SER A 765 -43.71 96.88 13.74
N LYS A 766 -44.93 96.35 13.82
CA LYS A 766 -45.25 94.92 13.79
C LYS A 766 -45.83 94.60 12.40
N VAL A 767 -45.09 93.82 11.63
CA VAL A 767 -45.46 93.43 10.27
C VAL A 767 -45.98 92.01 10.28
N ILE A 768 -47.27 91.84 9.99
CA ILE A 768 -47.97 90.56 9.94
C ILE A 768 -48.17 90.18 8.47
N ALA A 769 -47.48 89.14 8.02
CA ALA A 769 -47.61 88.58 6.67
C ALA A 769 -48.02 87.10 6.77
N LYS A 770 -48.46 86.50 5.66
CA LYS A 770 -48.80 85.06 5.61
C LYS A 770 -47.65 84.12 6.03
N TRP A 771 -46.41 84.58 5.92
CA TRP A 771 -45.21 83.80 6.23
C TRP A 771 -44.58 84.12 7.59
N GLY A 772 -45.18 85.02 8.39
CA GLY A 772 -44.71 85.29 9.75
C GLY A 772 -45.00 86.72 10.23
N THR A 773 -44.84 86.90 11.54
CA THR A 773 -44.94 88.19 12.23
C THR A 773 -43.56 88.66 12.64
N TYR A 774 -43.20 89.89 12.26
CA TYR A 774 -41.90 90.49 12.54
C TYR A 774 -42.06 91.80 13.29
N TYR A 775 -41.12 92.10 14.19
CA TYR A 775 -41.15 93.26 15.06
C TYR A 775 -39.92 94.13 14.82
N PHE A 776 -40.11 95.44 14.72
CA PHE A 776 -39.03 96.40 14.51
C PHE A 776 -39.16 97.60 15.44
N LYS A 777 -38.02 98.18 15.85
CA LYS A 777 -37.90 99.48 16.51
C LYS A 777 -36.98 100.37 15.69
N ASN A 778 -37.47 101.50 15.20
CA ASN A 778 -36.77 102.44 14.34
C ASN A 778 -36.05 101.76 13.17
N GLY A 779 -36.71 100.78 12.54
CA GLY A 779 -36.17 100.00 11.41
C GLY A 779 -35.24 98.83 11.78
N GLN A 780 -34.87 98.64 13.05
CA GLN A 780 -34.07 97.50 13.51
C GLN A 780 -34.95 96.36 14.03
N SER A 781 -34.62 95.12 13.67
CA SER A 781 -35.37 93.93 14.10
C SER A 781 -35.26 93.72 15.61
N ILE A 782 -36.39 93.48 16.26
CA ILE A 782 -36.50 93.21 17.71
C ILE A 782 -37.33 91.96 17.95
N THR A 783 -37.34 91.47 19.19
CA THR A 783 -38.20 90.36 19.61
C THR A 783 -39.60 90.83 19.96
N GLU A 784 -40.58 89.91 19.94
CA GLU A 784 -41.94 90.17 20.43
C GLU A 784 -41.96 90.66 21.88
N MET A 785 -41.07 90.12 22.71
CA MET A 785 -40.94 90.53 24.11
C MET A 785 -40.59 92.02 24.24
N ILE A 786 -39.66 92.52 23.42
CA ILE A 786 -39.28 93.94 23.40
C ILE A 786 -40.45 94.79 22.89
N TRP A 787 -41.13 94.35 21.83
CA TRP A 787 -42.31 95.04 21.31
C TRP A 787 -43.38 95.20 22.39
N ASN A 788 -43.77 94.12 23.08
CA ASN A 788 -44.79 94.19 24.13
C ASN A 788 -44.32 95.06 25.30
N THR A 789 -43.11 94.83 25.81
CA THR A 789 -42.60 95.52 27.01
C THR A 789 -42.45 97.03 26.80
N GLU A 790 -42.07 97.46 25.60
CA GLU A 790 -41.77 98.87 25.34
C GLU A 790 -42.93 99.65 24.70
N THR A 791 -43.96 98.98 24.17
CA THR A 791 -45.09 99.63 23.48
C THR A 791 -46.46 99.40 24.09
N GLU A 792 -46.62 98.44 25.02
CA GLU A 792 -47.85 98.26 25.78
C GLU A 792 -47.75 99.09 27.06
N GLY A 793 -48.38 100.27 27.05
CA GLY A 793 -48.20 101.30 28.06
C GLY A 793 -48.50 100.83 29.49
N ARG A 794 -47.74 101.40 30.43
CA ARG A 794 -48.25 101.76 31.76
C ARG A 794 -48.85 103.15 31.71
#